data_AF-A0A1H5ZVL5-F1
#
_entry.id   AF-A0A1H5ZVL5-F1
#
_cell.length_a   1.000
_cell.length_b   1.000
_cell.length_c   1.000
_cell.angle_alpha   90.00
_cell.angle_beta   90.00
_cell.angle_gamma   90.00
#
_symmetry.space_group_name_H-M   'P 1'
#
loop_
_entity.id
_entity.type
_entity.pdbx_description
1 polymer ?
#
loop_
_entity_poly.entity_id
_entity_poly.type
_entity_poly.pdbx_seq_one_letter_code
_entity_poly.pdbx_strand_id
1 'polypeptide(L)'
;MNMAVQGNPAPQHPSPAGAVEGLQPFLHDACTTVYAPSLVLSRAGGDLAGGADGFFHGDRRALSRLEVRFETDPDRGARGHGDGEAGDGGQEPRSVPVPLAPVGHTLRAADETAYRAVLRGVGELTADPAVTLHRVRRLTPGRLRETLRITNSGALHVSLTMVVAAGTDLARMDDVKAGRHLRPRPAAPVHAGRPEPHDPGGRGDSGTPGGSGAPDGADTAADAADAAATGLRWGDQDGLRVLLRPAGGGPDRDDRADRAAAPVERDASAGSDAPVEPDASAGPGAPALPVVPAGTPAIRPGTGELRYRVELAPGTAWEAVIECTVHDPRPDPFPAPVPGSVQWQRPRLASADRRLDRLVARSVGDLERLLLTDPDHPGDTFLAAGAPWFLTLFGRDSLWAARMLLPLGTELAAGTLRTLARRQGTRIDPHTEEQPGKILHEVRRESLRLADARALPSVYYGTVDATPLWIVLLHDAWRWGMPAEQVAALLPHAEAGLEWLARHGDADGDGLLEYVDSTGAGLANQGWKDSGDSIRWRDGRLAAPPIALSEVQAYAYEAAVAGAALLRAFDRPGADRWEEWAATVRRRFREGFWVSDALGRYPAVALDADKRPVDSATSAFGHLLGTGLLDHEESALLAARLAGPDLDSGFGLRTLSRRNAGFNPLGYHVGSVWPHDTAIAVHGLVRAGFPEQAVPLARGVVAASAGFEARLPELYAGHGDGYDEAPAPYPAACRPQAWSAAASVLLLQAALGLAADVPGGRLRVDPAAAGAFGPLTVSGLRVAGAPLSVRLDADGRAEVSAPPGLVVEGADRLDP
;
A
#
# COMPACT_ATOMS: atom_id res chain seq x y z
N MET A 1 47.28 36.45 29.32
CA MET A 1 46.03 36.57 30.10
C MET A 1 44.94 35.96 29.25
N ASN A 2 44.44 34.80 29.67
CA ASN A 2 43.42 33.99 28.99
C ASN A 2 42.12 34.77 28.78
N MET A 3 41.47 34.58 27.64
CA MET A 3 40.04 34.27 27.61
C MET A 3 39.74 33.30 26.48
N ALA A 4 39.25 32.13 26.88
CA ALA A 4 38.84 31.03 26.03
C ALA A 4 37.49 31.35 25.35
N VAL A 5 37.40 31.15 24.04
CA VAL A 5 36.14 31.14 23.30
C VAL A 5 35.63 29.70 23.33
N GLN A 6 34.53 29.48 24.06
CA GLN A 6 33.83 28.19 24.11
C GLN A 6 33.30 27.81 22.73
N GLY A 7 33.52 26.55 22.37
CA GLY A 7 33.12 25.96 21.10
C GLY A 7 31.60 25.96 20.92
N ASN A 8 31.18 26.35 19.72
CA ASN A 8 29.80 26.23 19.26
C ASN A 8 29.45 24.73 19.16
N PRO A 9 28.27 24.27 19.64
CA PRO A 9 27.85 22.89 19.47
C PRO A 9 27.67 22.54 17.98
N ALA A 10 27.82 21.26 17.66
CA ALA A 10 27.65 20.70 16.33
C ALA A 10 26.33 21.17 15.66
N PRO A 11 26.30 21.32 14.32
CA PRO A 11 25.07 21.68 13.63
C PRO A 11 24.01 20.62 13.92
N GLN A 12 22.98 21.00 14.66
CA GLN A 12 21.77 20.21 14.78
C GLN A 12 21.18 20.11 13.37
N HIS A 13 21.02 18.88 12.87
CA HIS A 13 20.25 18.65 11.66
C HIS A 13 18.88 19.33 11.85
N PRO A 14 18.41 20.16 10.90
CA PRO A 14 17.08 20.71 11.00
C PRO A 14 16.11 19.53 11.13
N SER A 15 15.25 19.54 12.15
CA SER A 15 14.14 18.58 12.23
C SER A 15 13.46 18.54 10.86
N PRO A 16 13.15 17.35 10.31
CA PRO A 16 12.41 17.27 9.05
C PRO A 16 11.17 18.16 9.19
N ALA A 17 11.02 19.11 8.27
CA ALA A 17 10.05 20.19 8.39
C ALA A 17 8.65 19.62 8.74
N GLY A 18 8.10 20.02 9.89
CA GLY A 18 6.74 19.65 10.32
C GLY A 18 6.61 18.47 11.28
N ALA A 19 7.70 17.82 11.72
CA ALA A 19 7.61 16.81 12.78
C ALA A 19 7.42 17.47 14.16
N VAL A 20 6.25 17.26 14.78
CA VAL A 20 5.95 17.66 16.15
C VAL A 20 5.86 16.39 17.00
N GLU A 21 6.59 16.35 18.11
CA GLU A 21 6.58 15.19 19.01
C GLU A 21 5.17 14.88 19.50
N GLY A 22 4.76 13.62 19.42
CA GLY A 22 3.42 13.17 19.81
C GLY A 22 2.34 13.33 18.74
N LEU A 23 2.66 13.84 17.55
CA LEU A 23 1.75 13.89 16.40
C LEU A 23 2.22 12.98 15.27
N GLN A 24 1.26 12.46 14.51
CA GLN A 24 1.56 11.60 13.38
C GLN A 24 2.37 12.36 12.32
N PRO A 25 3.48 11.79 11.83
CA PRO A 25 4.33 12.48 10.87
C PRO A 25 3.67 12.58 9.50
N PHE A 26 4.01 13.64 8.77
CA PHE A 26 3.56 13.82 7.40
C PHE A 26 4.37 12.98 6.41
N LEU A 27 3.67 12.46 5.41
CA LEU A 27 4.11 11.58 4.32
C LEU A 27 3.84 12.14 2.93
N HIS A 28 3.20 13.31 2.79
CA HIS A 28 2.77 13.84 1.49
C HIS A 28 3.93 14.06 0.49
N ASP A 29 5.15 14.28 0.99
CA ASP A 29 6.38 14.44 0.21
C ASP A 29 7.28 13.19 0.23
N ALA A 30 6.83 12.11 0.88
CA ALA A 30 7.58 10.87 0.99
C ALA A 30 7.50 10.04 -0.30
N CYS A 31 8.64 9.46 -0.65
CA CYS A 31 8.74 8.41 -1.66
C CYS A 31 8.68 7.04 -0.96
N THR A 32 7.64 6.28 -1.26
CA THR A 32 7.40 4.94 -0.71
C THR A 32 7.81 3.86 -1.71
N THR A 33 8.86 3.11 -1.40
CA THR A 33 9.18 1.84 -2.08
C THR A 33 8.61 0.70 -1.23
N VAL A 34 7.90 -0.27 -1.81
CA VAL A 34 7.23 -1.34 -1.07
C VAL A 34 7.38 -2.70 -1.76
N TYR A 35 7.65 -3.70 -0.93
CA TYR A 35 7.46 -5.12 -1.21
C TYR A 35 7.04 -5.75 0.11
N ALA A 36 5.73 -5.86 0.35
CA ALA A 36 5.17 -6.32 1.61
C ALA A 36 5.78 -7.68 2.05
N PRO A 37 6.11 -7.86 3.34
CA PRO A 37 5.85 -6.95 4.47
C PRO A 37 6.97 -5.90 4.67
N SER A 38 7.76 -5.58 3.64
CA SER A 38 8.87 -4.62 3.72
C SER A 38 8.56 -3.33 2.95
N LEU A 39 9.03 -2.20 3.47
CA LEU A 39 8.86 -0.91 2.80
C LEU A 39 10.00 0.05 3.15
N VAL A 40 10.21 1.06 2.32
CA VAL A 40 11.09 2.19 2.62
C VAL A 40 10.35 3.49 2.40
N LEU A 41 10.36 4.34 3.41
CA LEU A 41 9.95 5.75 3.33
C LEU A 41 11.20 6.61 3.25
N SER A 42 11.30 7.47 2.25
CA SER A 42 12.42 8.38 2.08
C SER A 42 12.01 9.68 1.43
N ARG A 43 12.87 10.69 1.46
CA ARG A 43 12.65 11.95 0.73
C ARG A 43 13.00 11.82 -0.75
N ALA A 44 12.71 12.86 -1.53
CA ALA A 44 13.01 12.91 -2.96
C ALA A 44 14.50 12.72 -3.32
N GLY A 45 15.43 12.88 -2.36
CA GLY A 45 16.86 12.56 -2.52
C GLY A 45 17.23 11.10 -2.25
N GLY A 46 16.31 10.31 -1.70
CA GLY A 46 16.46 8.90 -1.35
C GLY A 46 17.03 8.64 0.04
N ASP A 47 17.58 9.66 0.71
CA ASP A 47 18.13 9.52 2.06
C ASP A 47 17.04 9.23 3.10
N LEU A 48 17.44 8.53 4.17
CA LEU A 48 16.63 8.30 5.36
C LEU A 48 17.21 9.12 6.50
N ALA A 49 16.42 10.02 7.09
CA ALA A 49 16.86 10.96 8.11
C ALA A 49 16.10 10.84 9.45
N GLY A 50 15.48 9.67 9.71
CA GLY A 50 14.62 9.45 10.86
C GLY A 50 13.23 10.10 10.71
N GLY A 51 12.56 10.40 11.82
CA GLY A 51 11.15 10.81 11.78
C GLY A 51 10.28 9.68 11.23
N ALA A 52 9.54 9.91 10.14
CA ALA A 52 8.85 8.86 9.40
C ALA A 52 9.78 8.02 8.51
N ASP A 53 10.91 8.57 8.08
CA ASP A 53 11.79 7.92 7.12
C ASP A 53 12.40 6.64 7.73
N GLY A 54 12.64 5.65 6.87
CA GLY A 54 13.25 4.41 7.30
C GLY A 54 13.02 3.24 6.37
N PHE A 55 13.81 2.19 6.54
CA PHE A 55 13.54 0.86 6.02
C PHE A 55 12.83 0.04 7.08
N PHE A 56 11.66 -0.48 6.76
CA PHE A 56 10.83 -1.27 7.66
C PHE A 56 10.63 -2.68 7.11
N HIS A 57 10.49 -3.63 8.03
CA HIS A 57 10.09 -5.00 7.75
C HIS A 57 9.15 -5.47 8.86
N GLY A 58 7.94 -5.89 8.48
CA GLY A 58 6.83 -6.03 9.42
C GLY A 58 6.56 -4.70 10.14
N ASP A 59 6.36 -4.76 11.45
CA ASP A 59 6.10 -3.58 12.29
C ASP A 59 7.38 -2.97 12.89
N ARG A 60 8.57 -3.22 12.32
CA ARG A 60 9.86 -2.74 12.86
C ARG A 60 10.65 -1.92 11.85
N ARG A 61 11.20 -0.78 12.29
CA ARG A 61 12.14 0.03 11.52
C ARG A 61 13.55 -0.55 11.62
N ALA A 62 13.97 -1.27 10.59
CA ALA A 62 15.29 -1.86 10.46
C ALA A 62 16.40 -0.80 10.33
N LEU A 63 16.20 0.23 9.51
CA LEU A 63 17.10 1.38 9.42
C LEU A 63 16.29 2.66 9.62
N SER A 64 16.73 3.51 10.54
CA SER A 64 16.21 4.88 10.71
C SER A 64 17.06 5.92 9.97
N ARG A 65 18.29 5.57 9.61
CA ARG A 65 19.22 6.42 8.86
C ARG A 65 19.91 5.63 7.75
N LEU A 66 19.98 6.24 6.57
CA LEU A 66 20.79 5.78 5.44
C LEU A 66 21.02 6.97 4.51
N GLU A 67 22.20 7.58 4.63
CA GLU A 67 22.59 8.81 3.95
C GLU A 67 23.84 8.58 3.10
N VAL A 68 23.90 9.20 1.93
CA VAL A 68 25.09 9.21 1.08
C VAL A 68 25.67 10.61 1.03
N ARG A 69 26.91 10.77 1.51
CA ARG A 69 27.63 12.04 1.54
C ARG A 69 28.99 11.92 0.87
N PHE A 70 29.52 13.04 0.39
CA PHE A 70 30.77 13.09 -0.35
C PHE A 70 31.74 14.09 0.29
N GLU A 71 33.02 13.73 0.30
CA GLU A 71 34.10 14.54 0.86
C GLU A 71 35.29 14.55 -0.10
N THR A 72 35.95 15.70 -0.27
CA THR A 72 37.23 15.81 -0.98
C THR A 72 38.37 16.08 -0.02
N ASP A 73 39.57 15.66 -0.41
CA ASP A 73 40.82 15.99 0.25
C ASP A 73 41.54 17.07 -0.59
N PRO A 74 41.49 18.35 -0.20
CA PRO A 74 42.06 19.45 -0.97
C PRO A 74 43.58 19.32 -1.16
N ASP A 75 44.29 18.63 -0.26
CA ASP A 75 45.76 18.52 -0.28
C ASP A 75 46.28 17.43 -1.23
N ARG A 76 45.40 16.62 -1.82
CA ARG A 76 45.78 15.58 -2.80
C ARG A 76 45.77 16.05 -4.25
N GLY A 77 44.98 17.07 -4.60
CA GLY A 77 44.95 17.63 -5.96
C GLY A 77 46.24 18.38 -6.34
N ALA A 78 47.03 18.83 -5.35
CA ALA A 78 48.22 19.63 -5.56
C ALA A 78 49.53 18.83 -5.66
N ARG A 79 49.53 17.52 -5.35
CA ARG A 79 50.73 16.66 -5.46
C ARG A 79 50.83 16.03 -6.86
N GLY A 80 50.95 16.88 -7.87
CA GLY A 80 51.54 16.50 -9.16
C GLY A 80 53.06 16.33 -8.99
N HIS A 81 53.59 15.22 -9.51
CA HIS A 81 55.02 14.86 -9.63
C HIS A 81 56.05 15.86 -9.09
N GLY A 82 56.54 15.60 -7.87
CA GLY A 82 57.72 16.26 -7.32
C GLY A 82 58.16 15.56 -6.04
N ASP A 83 59.37 14.99 -6.06
CA ASP A 83 60.04 14.44 -4.89
C ASP A 83 60.17 15.52 -3.80
N GLY A 84 59.65 15.25 -2.60
CA GLY A 84 59.68 16.20 -1.49
C GLY A 84 59.30 15.56 -0.16
N GLU A 85 60.21 15.67 0.80
CA GLU A 85 60.30 14.96 2.07
C GLU A 85 59.08 15.04 3.00
N ALA A 86 58.93 13.99 3.81
CA ALA A 86 57.91 13.85 4.84
C ALA A 86 58.13 14.84 6.00
N GLY A 87 57.25 15.84 6.11
CA GLY A 87 57.06 16.62 7.32
C GLY A 87 56.08 15.91 8.26
N ASP A 88 56.59 15.51 9.42
CA ASP A 88 55.84 15.02 10.58
C ASP A 88 55.08 16.18 11.24
N GLY A 89 53.74 16.12 11.21
CA GLY A 89 52.84 17.12 11.77
C GLY A 89 51.42 16.58 11.79
N GLY A 90 51.03 15.98 12.91
CA GLY A 90 49.73 15.32 13.15
C GLY A 90 48.51 16.24 13.17
N GLN A 91 48.19 16.87 12.05
CA GLN A 91 46.90 17.51 11.80
C GLN A 91 46.08 16.56 10.92
N GLU A 92 44.93 16.06 11.40
CA GLU A 92 44.03 15.26 10.57
C GLU A 92 43.71 16.01 9.26
N PRO A 93 43.76 15.36 8.09
CA PRO A 93 43.48 16.01 6.82
C PRO A 93 42.07 16.62 6.85
N ARG A 94 41.98 17.92 6.54
CA ARG A 94 40.72 18.66 6.51
C ARG A 94 39.88 18.17 5.32
N SER A 95 39.01 17.20 5.54
CA SER A 95 38.04 16.80 4.52
C SER A 95 37.01 17.91 4.31
N VAL A 96 36.77 18.26 3.04
CA VAL A 96 35.81 19.30 2.65
C VAL A 96 34.54 18.60 2.14
N PRO A 97 33.35 18.90 2.70
CA PRO A 97 32.11 18.31 2.22
C PRO A 97 31.79 18.79 0.81
N VAL A 98 31.40 17.87 -0.06
CA VAL A 98 30.93 18.17 -1.41
C VAL A 98 29.41 18.27 -1.39
N PRO A 99 28.83 19.43 -1.77
CA PRO A 99 27.39 19.56 -1.86
C PRO A 99 26.77 18.57 -2.85
N LEU A 100 25.78 17.81 -2.38
CA LEU A 100 24.97 16.90 -3.19
C LEU A 100 23.59 17.53 -3.38
N ALA A 101 23.25 17.88 -4.61
CA ALA A 101 21.97 18.51 -4.95
C ALA A 101 21.03 17.48 -5.62
N PRO A 102 19.91 17.09 -4.99
CA PRO A 102 18.90 16.24 -5.62
C PRO A 102 18.34 16.92 -6.89
N VAL A 103 18.26 16.16 -7.99
CA VAL A 103 17.66 16.58 -9.25
C VAL A 103 16.23 16.06 -9.36
N GLY A 104 16.00 14.82 -8.92
CA GLY A 104 14.67 14.22 -8.94
C GLY A 104 14.72 12.72 -8.67
N HIS A 105 13.53 12.12 -8.62
CA HIS A 105 13.35 10.69 -8.43
C HIS A 105 12.32 10.15 -9.43
N THR A 106 12.26 8.82 -9.54
CA THR A 106 11.30 8.13 -10.38
C THR A 106 10.93 6.80 -9.73
N LEU A 107 9.65 6.61 -9.43
CA LEU A 107 9.12 5.31 -9.03
C LEU A 107 9.02 4.40 -10.27
N ARG A 108 9.99 3.50 -10.44
CA ARG A 108 10.04 2.60 -11.62
C ARG A 108 9.04 1.46 -11.48
N ALA A 109 8.96 0.88 -10.29
CA ALA A 109 7.98 -0.12 -9.87
C ALA A 109 7.65 0.13 -8.39
N ALA A 110 6.63 -0.54 -7.85
CA ALA A 110 6.29 -0.40 -6.44
C ALA A 110 7.48 -0.72 -5.53
N ASP A 111 8.31 -1.69 -5.90
CA ASP A 111 9.50 -2.19 -5.21
C ASP A 111 10.83 -1.60 -5.72
N GLU A 112 10.82 -0.68 -6.69
CA GLU A 112 12.01 -0.05 -7.27
C GLU A 112 11.86 1.47 -7.44
N THR A 113 12.79 2.23 -6.85
CA THR A 113 12.86 3.68 -7.01
C THR A 113 14.25 4.12 -7.42
N ALA A 114 14.34 5.00 -8.42
CA ALA A 114 15.58 5.62 -8.84
C ALA A 114 15.65 7.08 -8.41
N TYR A 115 16.81 7.53 -7.98
CA TYR A 115 17.10 8.90 -7.55
C TYR A 115 18.29 9.43 -8.35
N ARG A 116 18.28 10.73 -8.64
CA ARG A 116 19.36 11.40 -9.36
C ARG A 116 19.75 12.66 -8.61
N ALA A 117 21.05 12.86 -8.44
CA ALA A 117 21.64 14.03 -7.83
C ALA A 117 22.90 14.47 -8.58
N VAL A 118 23.32 15.71 -8.37
CA VAL A 118 24.56 16.29 -8.91
C VAL A 118 25.49 16.64 -7.76
N LEU A 119 26.79 16.39 -7.95
CA LEU A 119 27.82 16.85 -7.02
C LEU A 119 28.30 18.22 -7.51
N ARG A 120 28.37 19.19 -6.61
CA ARG A 120 28.76 20.58 -6.95
C ARG A 120 30.15 20.91 -6.42
N GLY A 121 30.94 21.63 -7.22
CA GLY A 121 32.30 22.04 -6.86
C GLY A 121 33.35 20.94 -7.05
N VAL A 122 33.04 19.93 -7.87
CA VAL A 122 33.90 18.80 -8.20
C VAL A 122 33.91 18.56 -9.71
N GLY A 123 35.07 18.75 -10.32
CA GLY A 123 35.30 18.45 -11.74
C GLY A 123 34.64 19.43 -12.73
N GLU A 124 33.90 20.44 -12.27
CA GLU A 124 33.34 21.46 -13.16
C GLU A 124 34.41 22.45 -13.66
N LEU A 125 34.36 22.75 -14.96
CA LEU A 125 35.10 23.86 -15.59
C LEU A 125 34.16 25.03 -15.96
N THR A 126 32.85 24.79 -15.97
CA THR A 126 31.80 25.75 -16.27
C THR A 126 30.78 25.77 -15.12
N ALA A 127 29.66 26.48 -15.28
CA ALA A 127 28.57 26.44 -14.31
C ALA A 127 27.82 25.09 -14.28
N ASP A 128 28.00 24.25 -15.31
CA ASP A 128 27.28 22.99 -15.48
C ASP A 128 27.90 21.87 -14.63
N PRO A 129 27.09 21.07 -13.92
CA PRO A 129 27.59 19.99 -13.08
C PRO A 129 28.26 18.90 -13.92
N ALA A 130 29.48 18.52 -13.54
CA ALA A 130 30.28 17.49 -14.23
C ALA A 130 30.02 16.08 -13.70
N VAL A 131 29.74 15.96 -12.39
CA VAL A 131 29.64 14.68 -11.69
C VAL A 131 28.22 14.45 -11.19
N THR A 132 27.69 13.25 -11.47
CA THR A 132 26.32 12.87 -11.09
C THR A 132 26.32 11.62 -10.22
N LEU A 133 25.36 11.54 -9.29
CA LEU A 133 25.01 10.32 -8.56
C LEU A 133 23.66 9.82 -9.08
N HIS A 134 23.62 8.56 -9.48
CA HIS A 134 22.41 7.82 -9.76
C HIS A 134 22.28 6.67 -8.75
N ARG A 135 21.23 6.71 -7.95
CA ARG A 135 20.91 5.71 -6.92
C ARG A 135 19.69 4.90 -7.35
N VAL A 136 19.77 3.58 -7.26
CA VAL A 136 18.62 2.69 -7.49
C VAL A 136 18.38 1.86 -6.24
N ARG A 137 17.22 2.07 -5.62
CA ARG A 137 16.71 1.30 -4.49
C ARG A 137 15.82 0.16 -5.00
N ARG A 138 16.05 -1.05 -4.51
CA ARG A 138 15.22 -2.24 -4.74
C ARG A 138 14.87 -2.91 -3.42
N LEU A 139 13.64 -3.41 -3.31
CA LEU A 139 13.17 -4.18 -2.17
C LEU A 139 12.80 -5.61 -2.55
N THR A 140 13.16 -6.53 -1.68
CA THR A 140 12.53 -7.86 -1.55
C THR A 140 12.20 -8.09 -0.06
N PRO A 141 11.42 -9.13 0.29
CA PRO A 141 11.06 -9.37 1.69
C PRO A 141 12.30 -9.45 2.59
N GLY A 142 12.36 -8.59 3.61
CA GLY A 142 13.46 -8.51 4.57
C GLY A 142 14.76 -7.93 4.01
N ARG A 143 14.79 -7.42 2.78
CA ARG A 143 16.03 -6.94 2.13
C ARG A 143 15.84 -5.63 1.38
N LEU A 144 16.76 -4.70 1.64
CA LEU A 144 16.95 -3.46 0.91
C LEU A 144 18.29 -3.52 0.16
N ARG A 145 18.26 -3.30 -1.16
CA ARG A 145 19.46 -3.17 -2.00
C ARG A 145 19.53 -1.76 -2.60
N GLU A 146 20.71 -1.15 -2.51
CA GLU A 146 21.01 0.18 -3.03
C GLU A 146 22.20 0.10 -3.99
N THR A 147 21.96 0.38 -5.27
CA THR A 147 23.03 0.55 -6.26
C THR A 147 23.34 2.03 -6.39
N LEU A 148 24.58 2.42 -6.08
CA LEU A 148 25.09 3.78 -6.18
C LEU A 148 26.07 3.87 -7.34
N ARG A 149 25.69 4.61 -8.39
CA ARG A 149 26.55 4.86 -9.56
C ARG A 149 26.92 6.33 -9.63
N ILE A 150 28.21 6.62 -9.65
CA ILE A 150 28.76 7.97 -9.80
C ILE A 150 29.35 8.07 -11.20
N THR A 151 28.93 9.07 -11.99
CA THR A 151 29.42 9.26 -13.36
C THR A 151 30.12 10.61 -13.47
N ASN A 152 31.31 10.63 -14.08
CA ASN A 152 32.03 11.84 -14.43
C ASN A 152 31.88 12.13 -15.93
N SER A 153 31.06 13.12 -16.26
CA SER A 153 30.86 13.62 -17.62
C SER A 153 31.73 14.84 -17.94
N GLY A 154 32.55 15.29 -17.00
CA GLY A 154 33.47 16.42 -17.18
C GLY A 154 34.78 16.03 -17.85
N ALA A 155 35.65 17.02 -18.02
CA ALA A 155 36.97 16.86 -18.66
C ALA A 155 38.12 16.62 -17.66
N LEU A 156 37.85 16.76 -16.35
CA LEU A 156 38.85 16.62 -15.29
C LEU A 156 38.74 15.25 -14.63
N HIS A 157 39.88 14.72 -14.17
CA HIS A 157 39.89 13.57 -13.26
C HIS A 157 39.37 14.01 -11.89
N VAL A 158 38.57 13.15 -11.26
CA VAL A 158 37.93 13.41 -9.97
C VAL A 158 38.36 12.35 -8.96
N SER A 159 38.87 12.80 -7.81
CA SER A 159 39.16 11.97 -6.64
C SER A 159 38.32 12.45 -5.46
N LEU A 160 37.54 11.55 -4.88
CA LEU A 160 36.65 11.87 -3.75
C LEU A 160 36.46 10.65 -2.84
N THR A 161 35.95 10.91 -1.63
CA THR A 161 35.49 9.87 -0.70
C THR A 161 33.97 9.88 -0.64
N MET A 162 33.34 8.75 -0.96
CA MET A 162 31.93 8.53 -0.71
C MET A 162 31.75 7.90 0.67
N VAL A 163 30.88 8.47 1.49
CA VAL A 163 30.55 7.98 2.83
C VAL A 163 29.07 7.61 2.85
N VAL A 164 28.80 6.35 3.20
CA VAL A 164 27.45 5.85 3.45
C VAL A 164 27.29 5.76 4.96
N ALA A 165 26.44 6.58 5.53
CA ALA A 165 26.14 6.57 6.97
C ALA A 165 24.80 5.87 7.21
N ALA A 166 24.79 4.87 8.08
CA ALA A 166 23.60 4.11 8.42
C ALA A 166 23.39 4.04 9.93
N GLY A 167 22.14 3.92 10.34
CA GLY A 167 21.76 3.83 11.74
C GLY A 167 20.37 3.25 11.92
N THR A 168 20.09 2.80 13.14
CA THR A 168 18.80 2.24 13.51
C THR A 168 18.44 2.60 14.93
N ASP A 169 17.14 2.65 15.19
CA ASP A 169 16.54 2.73 16.53
C ASP A 169 15.66 1.52 16.84
N LEU A 170 15.44 0.62 15.87
CA LEU A 170 14.53 -0.53 15.95
C LEU A 170 13.11 -0.16 16.43
N ALA A 171 12.67 1.07 16.13
CA ALA A 171 11.36 1.58 16.50
C ALA A 171 10.24 0.67 15.99
N ARG A 172 9.18 0.52 16.79
CA ARG A 172 7.94 -0.09 16.29
C ARG A 172 7.21 0.90 15.37
N MET A 173 6.42 0.37 14.44
CA MET A 173 5.63 1.20 13.52
C MET A 173 4.69 2.16 14.26
N ASP A 174 4.11 1.75 15.39
CA ASP A 174 3.25 2.60 16.22
C ASP A 174 4.02 3.70 16.95
N ASP A 175 5.29 3.49 17.31
CA ASP A 175 6.16 4.57 17.80
C ASP A 175 6.39 5.63 16.74
N VAL A 176 6.70 5.21 15.51
CA VAL A 176 6.92 6.11 14.37
C VAL A 176 5.63 6.84 13.99
N LYS A 177 4.51 6.12 13.93
CA LYS A 177 3.18 6.69 13.65
C LYS A 177 2.74 7.68 14.72
N ALA A 178 3.15 7.51 15.98
CA ALA A 178 2.88 8.46 17.06
C ALA A 178 3.86 9.66 17.10
N GLY A 179 4.82 9.74 16.17
CA GLY A 179 5.83 10.79 16.16
C GLY A 179 6.85 10.70 17.31
N ARG A 180 7.06 9.50 17.88
CA ARG A 180 8.04 9.30 18.96
C ARG A 180 9.46 9.20 18.40
N HIS A 181 10.38 9.91 19.03
CA HIS A 181 11.80 9.85 18.72
C HIS A 181 12.52 8.89 19.66
N LEU A 182 13.10 7.83 19.10
CA LEU A 182 13.90 6.85 19.84
C LEU A 182 15.40 7.10 19.66
N ARG A 183 16.20 6.69 20.66
CA ARG A 183 17.65 6.84 20.60
C ARG A 183 18.26 5.85 19.59
N PRO A 184 19.21 6.29 18.75
CA PRO A 184 19.96 5.39 17.88
C PRO A 184 20.73 4.34 18.67
N ARG A 185 20.82 3.12 18.12
CA ARG A 185 21.60 2.02 18.66
C ARG A 185 23.01 2.00 18.07
N PRO A 186 24.05 1.68 18.87
CA PRO A 186 25.41 1.54 18.35
C PRO A 186 25.51 0.34 17.40
N ALA A 187 26.29 0.49 16.33
CA ALA A 187 26.59 -0.62 15.41
C ALA A 187 27.77 -1.45 15.94
N ALA A 188 27.73 -2.76 15.69
CA ALA A 188 28.87 -3.65 15.88
C ALA A 188 29.48 -4.05 14.51
N PRO A 189 30.79 -4.33 14.43
CA PRO A 189 31.40 -4.86 13.22
C PRO A 189 30.96 -6.30 12.94
N VAL A 190 31.00 -6.68 11.67
CA VAL A 190 30.86 -8.05 11.16
C VAL A 190 32.19 -8.48 10.56
N HIS A 191 32.66 -9.71 10.81
CA HIS A 191 33.94 -10.22 10.31
C HIS A 191 33.74 -11.48 9.46
N ALA A 192 34.52 -11.67 8.40
CA ALA A 192 34.44 -12.86 7.56
C ALA A 192 34.98 -14.13 8.27
N GLY A 193 34.31 -15.28 8.08
CA GLY A 193 34.86 -16.59 8.41
C GLY A 193 34.69 -17.10 9.84
N ARG A 194 34.01 -16.37 10.74
CA ARG A 194 33.56 -16.93 12.03
C ARG A 194 32.13 -17.47 11.88
N PRO A 195 31.88 -18.76 12.19
CA PRO A 195 30.52 -19.19 12.50
C PRO A 195 30.04 -18.34 13.68
N GLU A 196 28.89 -17.70 13.51
CA GLU A 196 28.25 -16.91 14.56
C GLU A 196 28.06 -17.81 15.81
N PRO A 197 28.34 -17.32 17.03
CA PRO A 197 28.13 -18.12 18.23
C PRO A 197 26.64 -18.47 18.35
N HIS A 198 26.34 -19.76 18.39
CA HIS A 198 25.05 -20.28 18.84
C HIS A 198 24.88 -19.89 20.31
N ASP A 199 23.83 -19.15 20.63
CA ASP A 199 23.41 -18.90 22.01
C ASP A 199 22.85 -20.21 22.61
N PRO A 200 23.41 -20.78 23.69
CA PRO A 200 22.91 -22.01 24.27
C PRO A 200 21.68 -21.72 25.13
N GLY A 201 20.51 -21.67 24.48
CA GLY A 201 19.22 -21.69 25.16
C GLY A 201 18.90 -23.06 25.75
N GLY A 202 19.17 -23.23 27.05
CA GLY A 202 18.36 -23.98 28.02
C GLY A 202 18.00 -25.45 27.73
N ARG A 203 18.74 -26.38 28.34
CA ARG A 203 18.15 -27.58 28.98
C ARG A 203 18.85 -27.83 30.31
N GLY A 204 18.08 -27.72 31.39
CA GLY A 204 18.50 -28.24 32.69
C GLY A 204 18.41 -29.75 32.69
N ASP A 205 19.46 -30.41 33.18
CA ASP A 205 19.28 -31.64 33.95
C ASP A 205 20.37 -31.77 35.01
N SER A 206 19.94 -32.27 36.15
CA SER A 206 20.66 -32.45 37.41
C SER A 206 21.56 -33.69 37.40
N GLY A 207 22.81 -33.55 37.86
CA GLY A 207 23.71 -34.68 38.13
C GLY A 207 24.98 -34.27 38.88
N THR A 208 25.11 -34.73 40.12
CA THR A 208 26.15 -34.46 41.14
C THR A 208 27.58 -35.01 40.82
N PRO A 209 28.62 -34.65 41.60
CA PRO A 209 29.97 -34.37 41.10
C PRO A 209 31.01 -35.47 41.35
N GLY A 210 32.14 -35.39 40.63
CA GLY A 210 33.38 -36.05 41.02
C GLY A 210 34.52 -35.80 40.04
N GLY A 211 35.69 -35.38 40.56
CA GLY A 211 36.96 -35.45 39.83
C GLY A 211 37.83 -34.20 39.89
N SER A 212 38.75 -34.18 40.84
CA SER A 212 39.84 -33.23 41.00
C SER A 212 40.87 -33.28 39.87
N GLY A 213 41.34 -32.11 39.42
CA GLY A 213 42.57 -31.96 38.64
C GLY A 213 42.83 -30.50 38.26
N ALA A 214 43.84 -29.89 38.86
CA ALA A 214 44.42 -28.59 38.48
C ALA A 214 45.91 -28.81 38.16
N PRO A 215 46.66 -27.80 37.71
CA PRO A 215 46.44 -26.84 36.63
C PRO A 215 47.59 -26.93 35.59
N ASP A 216 47.44 -26.32 34.41
CA ASP A 216 48.54 -25.65 33.66
C ASP A 216 48.11 -25.37 32.21
N GLY A 217 48.48 -24.20 31.71
CA GLY A 217 48.49 -23.94 30.25
C GLY A 217 48.04 -22.55 29.83
N ALA A 218 48.86 -21.56 30.16
CA ALA A 218 49.18 -20.38 29.35
C ALA A 218 48.10 -19.73 28.45
N ASP A 219 47.76 -18.49 28.82
CA ASP A 219 47.53 -17.35 27.92
C ASP A 219 47.85 -17.60 26.44
N THR A 220 46.80 -17.68 25.62
CA THR A 220 46.85 -17.26 24.22
C THR A 220 45.76 -16.22 23.97
N ALA A 221 45.71 -15.20 24.84
CA ALA A 221 44.97 -13.97 24.61
C ALA A 221 45.87 -12.92 23.92
N ALA A 222 46.49 -13.28 22.79
CA ALA A 222 47.30 -12.36 22.00
C ALA A 222 47.52 -12.88 20.57
N ASP A 223 46.45 -12.99 19.78
CA ASP A 223 46.54 -13.08 18.30
C ASP A 223 45.18 -12.83 17.59
N ALA A 224 44.30 -12.02 18.18
CA ALA A 224 42.95 -11.74 17.66
C ALA A 224 42.74 -10.27 17.27
N ALA A 225 43.78 -9.61 16.75
CA ALA A 225 43.67 -8.26 16.19
C ALA A 225 43.78 -8.32 14.66
N ASP A 226 42.92 -7.55 13.99
CA ASP A 226 43.03 -7.14 12.58
C ASP A 226 42.31 -7.95 11.48
N ALA A 227 41.25 -8.69 11.80
CA ALA A 227 40.30 -9.10 10.76
C ALA A 227 39.45 -7.88 10.33
N ALA A 228 39.69 -7.35 9.12
CA ALA A 228 38.93 -6.21 8.59
C ALA A 228 37.41 -6.49 8.61
N ALA A 229 36.64 -5.54 9.13
CA ALA A 229 35.18 -5.67 9.16
C ALA A 229 34.62 -5.69 7.73
N THR A 230 33.63 -6.54 7.49
CA THR A 230 32.95 -6.72 6.20
C THR A 230 31.54 -6.14 6.16
N GLY A 231 31.02 -5.67 7.31
CA GLY A 231 29.72 -5.02 7.41
C GLY A 231 29.47 -4.41 8.80
N LEU A 232 28.27 -3.86 8.94
CA LEU A 232 27.71 -3.33 10.18
C LEU A 232 26.53 -4.20 10.61
N ARG A 233 26.41 -4.46 11.91
CA ARG A 233 25.24 -5.15 12.48
C ARG A 233 24.64 -4.35 13.63
N TRP A 234 23.32 -4.44 13.74
CA TRP A 234 22.56 -4.00 14.89
C TRP A 234 21.64 -5.15 15.34
N GLY A 235 21.24 -5.12 16.61
CA GLY A 235 20.22 -6.03 17.10
C GLY A 235 19.63 -5.62 18.44
N ASP A 236 18.68 -6.42 18.91
CA ASP A 236 18.08 -6.30 20.23
C ASP A 236 18.23 -7.59 21.05
N GLN A 237 17.68 -7.56 22.27
CA GLN A 237 17.71 -8.69 23.19
C GLN A 237 16.77 -9.82 22.74
N ASP A 238 15.83 -9.54 21.84
CA ASP A 238 14.83 -10.49 21.35
C ASP A 238 15.32 -11.24 20.09
N GLY A 239 16.56 -10.98 19.66
CA GLY A 239 17.22 -11.67 18.56
C GLY A 239 16.98 -11.08 17.18
N LEU A 240 16.28 -9.93 17.05
CA LEU A 240 16.20 -9.20 15.79
C LEU A 240 17.59 -8.72 15.39
N ARG A 241 17.99 -9.00 14.16
CA ARG A 241 19.30 -8.63 13.60
C ARG A 241 19.13 -7.87 12.30
N VAL A 242 19.80 -6.72 12.19
CA VAL A 242 19.89 -5.92 10.97
C VAL A 242 21.35 -5.91 10.53
N LEU A 243 21.61 -6.36 9.31
CA LEU A 243 22.95 -6.46 8.72
C LEU A 243 23.04 -5.54 7.52
N LEU A 244 24.01 -4.63 7.49
CA LEU A 244 24.36 -3.80 6.34
C LEU A 244 25.75 -4.17 5.82
N ARG A 245 25.88 -4.49 4.54
CA ARG A 245 27.14 -4.89 3.92
C ARG A 245 27.29 -4.37 2.49
N PRO A 246 28.52 -4.15 2.00
CA PRO A 246 28.79 -4.06 0.58
C PRO A 246 28.48 -5.41 -0.09
N ALA A 247 27.76 -5.41 -1.20
CA ALA A 247 27.62 -6.62 -2.01
C ALA A 247 28.84 -6.76 -2.92
N GLY A 248 29.39 -7.98 -3.05
CA GLY A 248 30.48 -8.27 -3.97
C GLY A 248 30.05 -7.98 -5.42
N GLY A 249 30.84 -7.17 -6.15
CA GLY A 249 30.51 -6.73 -7.50
C GLY A 249 30.52 -7.88 -8.51
N GLY A 250 29.37 -8.49 -8.75
CA GLY A 250 29.10 -9.34 -9.90
C GLY A 250 27.73 -8.99 -10.47
N PRO A 251 27.56 -8.96 -11.81
CA PRO A 251 26.22 -8.86 -12.39
C PRO A 251 25.44 -10.14 -12.03
N ASP A 252 24.33 -9.98 -11.31
CA ASP A 252 23.45 -11.08 -10.93
C ASP A 252 22.91 -11.77 -12.18
N ARG A 253 23.09 -13.10 -12.25
CA ARG A 253 22.51 -13.93 -13.32
C ARG A 253 21.01 -14.18 -13.12
N ASP A 254 20.48 -13.93 -11.93
CA ASP A 254 19.08 -14.23 -11.58
C ASP A 254 18.09 -13.18 -12.11
N ASP A 255 18.50 -11.93 -12.32
CA ASP A 255 17.60 -10.84 -12.76
C ASP A 255 17.15 -10.93 -14.23
N ARG A 256 17.78 -11.78 -15.06
CA ARG A 256 17.35 -12.00 -16.46
C ARG A 256 16.28 -13.07 -16.60
N ALA A 257 16.14 -13.98 -15.64
CA ALA A 257 15.18 -15.07 -15.71
C ALA A 257 13.73 -14.57 -15.49
N ASP A 258 13.53 -13.58 -14.63
CA ASP A 258 12.19 -13.05 -14.29
C ASP A 258 11.59 -12.07 -15.31
N ARG A 259 12.34 -11.72 -16.37
CA ARG A 259 11.85 -10.83 -17.45
C ARG A 259 11.50 -11.56 -18.74
N ALA A 260 11.72 -12.86 -18.83
CA ALA A 260 11.48 -13.64 -20.04
C ALA A 260 10.26 -14.55 -19.89
N ALA A 261 9.06 -13.99 -19.99
CA ALA A 261 7.85 -14.77 -20.23
C ALA A 261 6.85 -13.97 -21.10
N ALA A 262 6.99 -14.14 -22.42
CA ALA A 262 5.93 -14.37 -23.41
C ALA A 262 6.49 -14.11 -24.82
N PRO A 263 6.76 -15.14 -25.64
CA PRO A 263 6.98 -14.93 -27.07
C PRO A 263 5.62 -14.65 -27.73
N VAL A 264 5.51 -13.51 -28.40
CA VAL A 264 4.39 -13.23 -29.31
C VAL A 264 4.78 -13.83 -30.67
N GLU A 265 4.16 -14.93 -31.05
CA GLU A 265 4.16 -15.37 -32.44
C GLU A 265 3.38 -14.33 -33.26
N ARG A 266 4.07 -13.67 -34.18
CA ARG A 266 3.48 -12.77 -35.16
C ARG A 266 3.07 -13.63 -36.36
N ASP A 267 1.78 -13.85 -36.52
CA ASP A 267 1.23 -14.32 -37.78
C ASP A 267 1.06 -13.12 -38.73
N ALA A 268 1.46 -13.29 -39.98
CA ALA A 268 1.61 -12.22 -40.95
C ALA A 268 0.54 -12.33 -42.04
N SER A 269 -0.46 -11.43 -42.05
CA SER A 269 -1.12 -11.01 -43.30
C SER A 269 -1.94 -9.70 -43.18
N ALA A 270 -1.43 -8.69 -43.90
CA ALA A 270 -2.06 -7.59 -44.65
C ALA A 270 -3.30 -6.79 -44.13
N GLY A 271 -3.14 -5.46 -44.14
CA GLY A 271 -4.21 -4.47 -44.31
C GLY A 271 -3.85 -3.08 -43.77
N SER A 272 -3.25 -2.22 -44.59
CA SER A 272 -2.70 -0.90 -44.22
C SER A 272 -3.76 0.17 -43.97
N ASP A 273 -3.78 0.73 -42.76
CA ASP A 273 -3.73 2.18 -42.49
C ASP A 273 -3.62 2.39 -40.98
N ALA A 274 -2.39 2.60 -40.50
CA ALA A 274 -2.09 2.81 -39.08
C ALA A 274 -1.57 4.24 -38.84
N PRO A 275 -2.02 4.93 -37.77
CA PRO A 275 -1.47 6.22 -37.37
C PRO A 275 -0.04 6.05 -36.83
N VAL A 276 0.79 7.04 -37.14
CA VAL A 276 2.23 7.12 -36.86
C VAL A 276 2.54 6.87 -35.37
N GLU A 277 3.23 5.76 -35.08
CA GLU A 277 3.90 5.52 -33.80
C GLU A 277 5.03 6.53 -33.58
N PRO A 278 5.33 6.95 -32.33
CA PRO A 278 6.56 7.67 -32.04
C PRO A 278 7.74 6.72 -32.28
N ASP A 279 8.54 7.07 -33.28
CA ASP A 279 9.72 6.38 -33.77
C ASP A 279 10.60 5.80 -32.64
N ALA A 280 10.59 4.47 -32.52
CA ALA A 280 11.59 3.70 -31.80
C ALA A 280 12.78 3.40 -32.72
N SER A 281 13.40 4.43 -33.29
CA SER A 281 14.73 4.33 -33.89
C SER A 281 15.78 4.50 -32.79
N ALA A 282 16.04 3.39 -32.08
CA ALA A 282 17.31 3.25 -31.37
C ALA A 282 18.42 3.28 -32.43
N GLY A 283 19.06 4.45 -32.60
CA GLY A 283 20.32 4.58 -33.31
C GLY A 283 21.37 3.62 -32.74
N PRO A 284 22.50 3.39 -33.44
CA PRO A 284 23.55 2.48 -32.98
C PRO A 284 23.91 2.84 -31.54
N GLY A 285 23.70 1.89 -30.61
CA GLY A 285 23.79 2.13 -29.18
C GLY A 285 25.11 2.81 -28.84
N ALA A 286 25.02 4.00 -28.24
CA ALA A 286 26.19 4.69 -27.74
C ALA A 286 27.03 3.71 -26.90
N PRO A 287 28.36 3.69 -27.05
CA PRO A 287 29.20 2.78 -26.29
C PRO A 287 28.93 2.98 -24.80
N ALA A 288 28.69 1.88 -24.07
CA ALA A 288 28.46 1.93 -22.63
C ALA A 288 29.68 2.55 -21.94
N LEU A 289 29.46 3.55 -21.08
CA LEU A 289 30.52 4.18 -20.31
C LEU A 289 31.29 3.12 -19.48
N PRO A 290 32.63 3.12 -19.48
CA PRO A 290 33.40 2.22 -18.63
C PRO A 290 33.01 2.38 -17.16
N VAL A 291 32.65 1.27 -16.49
CA VAL A 291 32.26 1.25 -15.07
C VAL A 291 33.35 0.60 -14.24
N VAL A 292 33.88 1.33 -13.26
CA VAL A 292 34.84 0.85 -12.26
C VAL A 292 34.05 0.33 -11.06
N PRO A 293 34.16 -0.97 -10.70
CA PRO A 293 33.50 -1.47 -9.50
C PRO A 293 34.15 -0.90 -8.24
N ALA A 294 33.35 -0.74 -7.19
CA ALA A 294 33.82 -0.33 -5.89
C ALA A 294 34.83 -1.32 -5.30
N GLY A 295 35.92 -0.77 -4.74
CA GLY A 295 36.79 -1.53 -3.85
C GLY A 295 36.16 -1.74 -2.47
N THR A 296 36.86 -2.48 -1.60
CA THR A 296 36.43 -2.70 -0.22
C THR A 296 36.40 -1.37 0.55
N PRO A 297 35.27 -1.01 1.20
CA PRO A 297 35.19 0.21 1.98
C PRO A 297 35.92 0.06 3.31
N ALA A 298 36.40 1.18 3.85
CA ALA A 298 36.74 1.26 5.26
C ALA A 298 35.46 1.35 6.10
N ILE A 299 35.30 0.46 7.07
CA ILE A 299 34.11 0.39 7.94
C ILE A 299 34.43 1.05 9.29
N ARG A 300 33.54 1.94 9.74
CA ARG A 300 33.62 2.62 11.04
C ARG A 300 32.38 2.27 11.88
N PRO A 301 32.42 1.20 12.69
CA PRO A 301 31.25 0.76 13.48
C PRO A 301 30.76 1.82 14.47
N GLY A 302 31.67 2.55 15.12
CA GLY A 302 31.31 3.58 16.10
C GLY A 302 30.45 4.72 15.55
N THR A 303 30.53 4.99 14.24
CA THR A 303 29.73 6.01 13.54
C THR A 303 28.72 5.42 12.55
N GLY A 304 28.71 4.09 12.37
CA GLY A 304 27.84 3.42 11.40
C GLY A 304 28.17 3.72 9.94
N GLU A 305 29.45 3.91 9.60
CA GLU A 305 29.85 4.37 8.25
C GLU A 305 30.60 3.33 7.41
N LEU A 306 30.31 3.32 6.11
CA LEU A 306 31.12 2.70 5.05
C LEU A 306 31.76 3.82 4.21
N ARG A 307 33.08 3.82 4.08
CA ARG A 307 33.84 4.85 3.36
C ARG A 307 34.54 4.26 2.14
N TYR A 308 34.18 4.73 0.95
CA TYR A 308 34.73 4.31 -0.33
C TYR A 308 35.61 5.40 -0.92
N ARG A 309 36.78 5.00 -1.41
CA ARG A 309 37.57 5.87 -2.28
C ARG A 309 37.06 5.75 -3.72
N VAL A 310 36.80 6.89 -4.34
CA VAL A 310 36.29 6.98 -5.70
C VAL A 310 37.31 7.75 -6.53
N GLU A 311 37.77 7.12 -7.61
CA GLU A 311 38.66 7.71 -8.61
C GLU A 311 37.95 7.60 -9.97
N LEU A 312 37.73 8.73 -10.63
CA LEU A 312 36.93 8.83 -11.84
C LEU A 312 37.65 9.65 -12.90
N ALA A 313 38.11 8.98 -13.96
CA ALA A 313 38.60 9.64 -15.15
C ALA A 313 37.43 10.29 -15.92
N PRO A 314 37.72 11.25 -16.83
CA PRO A 314 36.71 11.77 -17.75
C PRO A 314 36.00 10.66 -18.51
N GLY A 315 34.66 10.69 -18.54
CA GLY A 315 33.84 9.72 -19.27
C GLY A 315 33.78 8.33 -18.64
N THR A 316 34.14 8.17 -17.36
CA THR A 316 33.98 6.90 -16.64
C THR A 316 32.90 6.99 -15.55
N ALA A 317 32.43 5.82 -15.13
CA ALA A 317 31.54 5.67 -13.99
C ALA A 317 32.16 4.76 -12.93
N TRP A 318 31.67 4.89 -11.70
CA TRP A 318 32.04 4.08 -10.55
C TRP A 318 30.77 3.55 -9.89
N GLU A 319 30.78 2.31 -9.41
CA GLU A 319 29.58 1.68 -8.85
C GLU A 319 29.83 0.89 -7.56
N ALA A 320 29.00 1.14 -6.54
CA ALA A 320 28.88 0.32 -5.35
C ALA A 320 27.46 -0.23 -5.20
N VAL A 321 27.36 -1.41 -4.59
CA VAL A 321 26.09 -1.99 -4.15
C VAL A 321 26.14 -2.19 -2.65
N ILE A 322 25.11 -1.70 -1.96
CA ILE A 322 24.94 -1.83 -0.51
C ILE A 322 23.68 -2.63 -0.27
N GLU A 323 23.75 -3.58 0.65
CA GLU A 323 22.64 -4.45 1.00
C GLU A 323 22.38 -4.38 2.51
N CYS A 324 21.13 -4.13 2.88
CA CYS A 324 20.62 -4.27 4.24
C CYS A 324 19.67 -5.47 4.29
N THR A 325 19.91 -6.42 5.20
CA THR A 325 19.03 -7.56 5.45
C THR A 325 18.54 -7.56 6.89
N VAL A 326 17.27 -7.90 7.07
CA VAL A 326 16.63 -8.10 8.37
C VAL A 326 16.49 -9.59 8.63
N HIS A 327 16.88 -10.03 9.82
CA HIS A 327 16.60 -11.36 10.34
C HIS A 327 15.86 -11.19 11.66
N ASP A 328 14.58 -11.53 11.68
CA ASP A 328 13.79 -11.71 12.90
C ASP A 328 13.63 -13.22 13.15
N PRO A 329 13.97 -13.75 14.34
CA PRO A 329 13.70 -15.15 14.66
C PRO A 329 12.21 -15.46 14.79
N ARG A 330 11.36 -14.45 14.99
CA ARG A 330 9.90 -14.60 15.05
C ARG A 330 9.33 -14.58 13.62
N PRO A 331 8.46 -15.55 13.27
CA PRO A 331 7.85 -15.59 11.95
C PRO A 331 6.98 -14.35 11.73
N ASP A 332 6.90 -13.91 10.47
CA ASP A 332 5.92 -12.90 10.08
C ASP A 332 4.50 -13.46 10.25
N PRO A 333 3.57 -12.69 10.85
CA PRO A 333 2.17 -13.12 10.93
C PRO A 333 1.58 -13.44 9.57
N PHE A 334 2.01 -12.69 8.54
CA PHE A 334 1.69 -12.93 7.15
C PHE A 334 2.93 -12.58 6.31
N PRO A 335 3.66 -13.58 5.79
CA PRO A 335 4.81 -13.34 4.93
C PRO A 335 4.37 -12.93 3.52
N ALA A 336 5.34 -12.49 2.73
CA ALA A 336 5.15 -12.33 1.28
C ALA A 336 4.86 -13.70 0.64
N PRO A 337 4.03 -13.77 -0.41
CA PRO A 337 3.87 -15.00 -1.15
C PRO A 337 5.16 -15.33 -1.93
N VAL A 338 5.26 -16.57 -2.40
CA VAL A 338 6.41 -17.01 -3.22
C VAL A 338 6.51 -16.13 -4.48
N PRO A 339 7.71 -15.67 -4.88
CA PRO A 339 7.87 -14.89 -6.11
C PRO A 339 7.22 -15.59 -7.32
N GLY A 340 6.54 -14.82 -8.18
CA GLY A 340 5.84 -15.34 -9.35
C GLY A 340 4.47 -15.98 -9.08
N SER A 341 3.97 -15.95 -7.84
CA SER A 341 2.66 -16.50 -7.46
C SER A 341 1.47 -15.55 -7.65
N VAL A 342 1.66 -14.39 -8.30
CA VAL A 342 0.57 -13.44 -8.60
C VAL A 342 -0.52 -14.18 -9.38
N GLN A 343 -1.74 -14.15 -8.85
CA GLN A 343 -2.84 -15.01 -9.32
C GLN A 343 -3.69 -14.37 -10.42
N TRP A 344 -3.29 -13.20 -10.93
CA TRP A 344 -3.95 -12.49 -12.01
C TRP A 344 -2.96 -12.02 -13.08
N GLN A 345 -3.47 -11.75 -14.27
CA GLN A 345 -2.70 -11.14 -15.35
C GLN A 345 -2.81 -9.62 -15.26
N ARG A 346 -1.72 -8.90 -15.55
CA ARG A 346 -1.78 -7.45 -15.63
C ARG A 346 -2.64 -7.04 -16.83
N PRO A 347 -3.75 -6.30 -16.64
CA PRO A 347 -4.58 -5.87 -17.74
C PRO A 347 -3.80 -4.88 -18.62
N ARG A 348 -3.97 -4.98 -19.94
CA ARG A 348 -3.41 -4.05 -20.91
C ARG A 348 -4.52 -3.17 -21.45
N LEU A 349 -4.33 -1.86 -21.30
CA LEU A 349 -5.30 -0.84 -21.68
C LEU A 349 -4.72 0.04 -22.79
N ALA A 350 -5.57 0.39 -23.73
CA ALA A 350 -5.34 1.50 -24.65
C ALA A 350 -6.62 2.34 -24.69
N SER A 351 -6.64 3.44 -23.94
CA SER A 351 -7.78 4.36 -23.87
C SER A 351 -7.48 5.71 -24.52
N ALA A 352 -8.55 6.47 -24.81
CA ALA A 352 -8.41 7.84 -25.26
C ALA A 352 -7.81 8.75 -24.17
N ASP A 353 -8.09 8.47 -22.90
CA ASP A 353 -7.47 9.15 -21.76
C ASP A 353 -6.32 8.32 -21.17
N ARG A 354 -5.10 8.56 -21.67
CA ARG A 354 -3.87 7.88 -21.23
C ARG A 354 -3.54 8.02 -19.73
N ARG A 355 -4.28 8.83 -18.97
CA ARG A 355 -4.18 8.85 -17.51
C ARG A 355 -4.79 7.59 -16.91
N LEU A 356 -5.90 7.07 -17.47
CA LEU A 356 -6.51 5.81 -17.05
C LEU A 356 -5.53 4.64 -17.24
N ASP A 357 -4.89 4.56 -18.41
CA ASP A 357 -3.88 3.52 -18.72
C ASP A 357 -2.76 3.50 -17.67
N ARG A 358 -2.23 4.69 -17.36
CA ARG A 358 -1.15 4.86 -16.36
C ARG A 358 -1.62 4.53 -14.96
N LEU A 359 -2.83 4.96 -14.58
CA LEU A 359 -3.42 4.68 -13.27
C LEU A 359 -3.61 3.19 -13.05
N VAL A 360 -4.22 2.47 -14.00
CA VAL A 360 -4.43 1.02 -13.89
C VAL A 360 -3.09 0.28 -13.85
N ALA A 361 -2.15 0.62 -14.74
CA ALA A 361 -0.84 -0.04 -14.76
C ALA A 361 -0.05 0.15 -13.45
N ARG A 362 -0.06 1.37 -12.89
CA ARG A 362 0.59 1.66 -11.60
C ARG A 362 -0.11 0.94 -10.46
N SER A 363 -1.43 1.00 -10.41
CA SER A 363 -2.25 0.42 -9.34
C SER A 363 -2.09 -1.09 -9.27
N VAL A 364 -2.15 -1.80 -10.41
CA VAL A 364 -1.95 -3.26 -10.44
C VAL A 364 -0.52 -3.63 -10.01
N GLY A 365 0.48 -2.84 -10.41
CA GLY A 365 1.86 -3.03 -9.96
C GLY A 365 2.04 -2.82 -8.44
N ASP A 366 1.27 -1.90 -7.83
CA ASP A 366 1.25 -1.72 -6.38
C ASP A 366 0.55 -2.88 -5.66
N LEU A 367 -0.59 -3.33 -6.17
CA LEU A 367 -1.36 -4.45 -5.61
C LEU A 367 -0.51 -5.73 -5.52
N GLU A 368 0.26 -6.04 -6.57
CA GLU A 368 1.19 -7.18 -6.55
C GLU A 368 2.22 -7.12 -5.41
N ARG A 369 2.62 -5.91 -4.99
CA ARG A 369 3.60 -5.71 -3.92
C ARG A 369 2.97 -5.44 -2.57
N LEU A 370 1.65 -5.48 -2.48
CA LEU A 370 0.87 -5.53 -1.25
C LEU A 370 0.34 -6.94 -0.92
N LEU A 371 0.61 -7.93 -1.77
CA LEU A 371 0.23 -9.31 -1.50
C LEU A 371 0.96 -9.87 -0.28
N LEU A 372 0.19 -10.55 0.57
CA LEU A 372 0.64 -11.37 1.69
C LEU A 372 -0.02 -12.75 1.58
N THR A 373 0.46 -13.71 2.35
CA THR A 373 -0.11 -15.06 2.38
C THR A 373 -0.37 -15.54 3.80
N ASP A 374 -1.32 -16.46 3.96
CA ASP A 374 -1.53 -17.16 5.22
C ASP A 374 -0.33 -18.10 5.47
N PRO A 375 0.44 -17.96 6.57
CA PRO A 375 1.65 -18.75 6.79
C PRO A 375 1.38 -20.26 6.85
N ASP A 376 0.21 -20.67 7.33
CA ASP A 376 -0.18 -22.07 7.41
C ASP A 376 -0.75 -22.61 6.08
N HIS A 377 -1.14 -21.71 5.18
CA HIS A 377 -1.75 -22.02 3.89
C HIS A 377 -1.18 -21.11 2.79
N PRO A 378 0.09 -21.30 2.39
CA PRO A 378 0.82 -20.33 1.56
C PRO A 378 0.24 -20.11 0.15
N GLY A 379 -0.69 -20.95 -0.30
CA GLY A 379 -1.44 -20.77 -1.55
C GLY A 379 -2.61 -19.78 -1.44
N ASP A 380 -3.02 -19.42 -0.21
CA ASP A 380 -4.08 -18.46 0.06
C ASP A 380 -3.49 -17.07 0.25
N THR A 381 -3.53 -16.29 -0.83
CA THR A 381 -3.06 -14.90 -0.81
C THR A 381 -4.19 -13.92 -0.55
N PHE A 382 -3.85 -12.77 0.04
CA PHE A 382 -4.73 -11.63 0.25
C PHE A 382 -3.91 -10.33 0.17
N LEU A 383 -4.58 -9.19 0.08
CA LEU A 383 -3.92 -7.88 0.05
C LEU A 383 -3.84 -7.27 1.46
N ALA A 384 -2.66 -6.80 1.83
CA ALA A 384 -2.49 -5.90 2.97
C ALA A 384 -3.21 -4.56 2.70
N ALA A 385 -3.71 -3.89 3.75
CA ALA A 385 -4.48 -2.65 3.57
C ALA A 385 -3.67 -1.49 2.94
N GLY A 386 -2.51 -1.14 3.49
CA GLY A 386 -1.72 -0.04 2.92
C GLY A 386 -0.42 0.26 3.64
N ALA A 387 0.53 0.81 2.89
CA ALA A 387 1.82 1.22 3.44
C ALA A 387 1.83 2.73 3.73
N PRO A 388 2.38 3.17 4.87
CA PRO A 388 3.15 2.36 5.83
C PRO A 388 2.35 1.82 7.02
N TRP A 389 1.16 2.36 7.32
CA TRP A 389 0.52 2.19 8.64
C TRP A 389 -0.25 0.88 8.83
N PHE A 390 -0.64 0.23 7.74
CA PHE A 390 -1.64 -0.84 7.71
C PHE A 390 -1.18 -2.03 6.85
N LEU A 391 0.13 -2.35 6.88
CA LEU A 391 0.73 -3.38 6.03
C LEU A 391 0.53 -4.81 6.60
N THR A 392 -0.73 -5.18 6.85
CA THR A 392 -1.16 -6.48 7.40
C THR A 392 -2.60 -6.81 6.98
N LEU A 393 -3.16 -7.93 7.44
CA LEU A 393 -4.54 -8.32 7.20
C LEU A 393 -5.54 -7.37 7.90
N PHE A 394 -6.35 -6.70 7.09
CA PHE A 394 -7.53 -5.94 7.49
C PHE A 394 -8.73 -6.52 6.76
N GLY A 395 -9.71 -7.06 7.50
CA GLY A 395 -10.81 -7.83 6.93
C GLY A 395 -11.57 -7.04 5.87
N ARG A 396 -12.07 -5.85 6.22
CA ARG A 396 -12.83 -4.99 5.29
C ARG A 396 -12.02 -4.58 4.06
N ASP A 397 -10.79 -4.10 4.24
CA ASP A 397 -9.93 -3.63 3.16
C ASP A 397 -9.63 -4.75 2.17
N SER A 398 -9.25 -5.94 2.68
CA SER A 398 -8.99 -7.11 1.85
C SER A 398 -10.25 -7.58 1.11
N LEU A 399 -11.42 -7.54 1.76
CA LEU A 399 -12.70 -7.92 1.14
C LEU A 399 -13.08 -6.99 -0.02
N TRP A 400 -13.02 -5.67 0.20
CA TRP A 400 -13.32 -4.69 -0.84
C TRP A 400 -12.30 -4.76 -1.99
N ALA A 401 -11.01 -4.81 -1.69
CA ALA A 401 -9.99 -4.91 -2.72
C ALA A 401 -10.16 -6.19 -3.56
N ALA A 402 -10.44 -7.34 -2.93
CA ALA A 402 -10.72 -8.58 -3.65
C ALA A 402 -12.00 -8.49 -4.51
N ARG A 403 -13.07 -7.86 -3.99
CA ARG A 403 -14.32 -7.63 -4.73
C ARG A 403 -14.09 -6.79 -5.99
N MET A 404 -13.31 -5.71 -5.87
CA MET A 404 -12.96 -4.81 -6.98
C MET A 404 -12.08 -5.47 -8.05
N LEU A 405 -11.36 -6.54 -7.70
CA LEU A 405 -10.43 -7.24 -8.59
C LEU A 405 -11.00 -8.50 -9.24
N LEU A 406 -12.28 -8.84 -9.00
CA LEU A 406 -12.96 -9.96 -9.66
C LEU A 406 -12.83 -9.97 -11.20
N PRO A 407 -12.82 -8.82 -11.91
CA PRO A 407 -12.53 -8.79 -13.35
C PRO A 407 -11.16 -9.33 -13.77
N LEU A 408 -10.21 -9.47 -12.84
CA LEU A 408 -8.87 -10.01 -13.10
C LEU A 408 -8.74 -11.50 -12.75
N GLY A 409 -9.71 -12.07 -12.02
CA GLY A 409 -9.69 -13.45 -11.54
C GLY A 409 -10.42 -13.62 -10.21
N THR A 410 -10.72 -14.87 -9.84
CA THR A 410 -11.42 -15.22 -8.58
C THR A 410 -10.48 -15.74 -7.50
N GLU A 411 -9.21 -15.99 -7.84
CA GLU A 411 -8.22 -16.64 -6.99
C GLU A 411 -7.88 -15.80 -5.75
N LEU A 412 -7.70 -14.48 -5.91
CA LEU A 412 -7.49 -13.55 -4.79
C LEU A 412 -8.70 -13.51 -3.85
N ALA A 413 -9.92 -13.51 -4.40
CA ALA A 413 -11.14 -13.55 -3.61
C ALA A 413 -11.22 -14.87 -2.82
N ALA A 414 -10.93 -16.01 -3.47
CA ALA A 414 -10.92 -17.31 -2.83
C ALA A 414 -9.89 -17.40 -1.68
N GLY A 415 -8.67 -16.91 -1.89
CA GLY A 415 -7.62 -16.85 -0.86
C GLY A 415 -7.98 -15.94 0.32
N THR A 416 -8.55 -14.76 0.03
CA THR A 416 -9.03 -13.81 1.03
C THR A 416 -10.17 -14.40 1.88
N LEU A 417 -11.18 -15.00 1.22
CA LEU A 417 -12.32 -15.62 1.88
C LEU A 417 -11.88 -16.75 2.83
N ARG A 418 -11.00 -17.66 2.37
CA ARG A 418 -10.46 -18.75 3.19
C ARG A 418 -9.62 -18.27 4.37
N THR A 419 -8.77 -17.26 4.14
CA THR A 419 -7.92 -16.67 5.19
C THR A 419 -8.75 -16.07 6.33
N LEU A 420 -9.83 -15.36 5.97
CA LEU A 420 -10.76 -14.77 6.94
C LEU A 420 -11.67 -15.82 7.58
N ALA A 421 -12.15 -16.81 6.83
CA ALA A 421 -12.99 -17.90 7.35
C ALA A 421 -12.31 -18.71 8.46
N ARG A 422 -11.00 -19.02 8.29
CA ARG A 422 -10.19 -19.68 9.33
C ARG A 422 -10.07 -18.89 10.63
N ARG A 423 -10.33 -17.59 10.57
CA ARG A 423 -10.28 -16.65 11.71
C ARG A 423 -11.65 -16.03 11.98
N GLN A 424 -12.74 -16.67 11.56
CA GLN A 424 -14.09 -16.26 11.90
C GLN A 424 -14.32 -16.49 13.39
N GLY A 425 -14.97 -15.54 14.06
CA GLY A 425 -15.23 -15.61 15.49
C GLY A 425 -16.07 -16.83 15.85
N THR A 426 -15.74 -17.47 16.97
CA THR A 426 -16.43 -18.69 17.46
C THR A 426 -16.90 -18.58 18.91
N ARG A 427 -16.52 -17.52 19.61
CA ARG A 427 -16.85 -17.24 21.00
C ARG A 427 -17.27 -15.78 21.17
N ILE A 428 -17.85 -15.49 22.33
CA ILE A 428 -18.15 -14.12 22.74
C ILE A 428 -16.99 -13.64 23.61
N ASP A 429 -16.22 -12.67 23.13
CA ASP A 429 -15.11 -12.05 23.86
C ASP A 429 -15.18 -10.52 23.71
N PRO A 430 -15.65 -9.79 24.73
CA PRO A 430 -15.73 -8.33 24.67
C PRO A 430 -14.38 -7.63 24.46
N HIS A 431 -13.26 -8.21 24.92
CA HIS A 431 -11.94 -7.56 24.81
C HIS A 431 -11.44 -7.49 23.36
N THR A 432 -11.69 -8.54 22.59
CA THR A 432 -11.38 -8.59 21.14
C THR A 432 -12.56 -8.21 20.27
N GLU A 433 -13.73 -7.94 20.87
CA GLU A 433 -15.04 -7.82 20.23
C GLU A 433 -15.45 -9.03 19.37
N GLU A 434 -14.94 -10.21 19.71
CA GLU A 434 -15.26 -11.44 19.00
C GLU A 434 -16.70 -11.87 19.30
N GLN A 435 -17.41 -12.28 18.26
CA GLN A 435 -18.73 -12.89 18.35
C GLN A 435 -18.80 -14.06 17.36
N PRO A 436 -19.60 -15.12 17.66
CA PRO A 436 -19.80 -16.24 16.74
C PRO A 436 -20.26 -15.76 15.35
N GLY A 437 -19.55 -16.17 14.30
CA GLY A 437 -19.83 -15.82 12.90
C GLY A 437 -19.22 -14.50 12.43
N LYS A 438 -18.70 -13.66 13.34
CA LYS A 438 -18.13 -12.34 13.00
C LYS A 438 -16.78 -12.48 12.29
N ILE A 439 -16.56 -11.69 11.24
CA ILE A 439 -15.24 -11.57 10.58
C ILE A 439 -14.41 -10.48 11.26
N LEU A 440 -13.10 -10.72 11.40
CA LEU A 440 -12.19 -9.81 12.10
C LEU A 440 -12.00 -8.46 11.38
N HIS A 441 -11.63 -7.44 12.16
CA HIS A 441 -11.23 -6.13 11.68
C HIS A 441 -9.77 -6.15 11.22
N GLU A 442 -8.82 -6.46 12.11
CA GLU A 442 -7.39 -6.50 11.79
C GLU A 442 -6.62 -7.56 12.59
N VAL A 443 -5.47 -7.97 12.04
CA VAL A 443 -4.48 -8.81 12.73
C VAL A 443 -3.13 -8.11 12.73
N ARG A 444 -2.52 -7.98 13.91
CA ARG A 444 -1.19 -7.41 14.13
C ARG A 444 -0.31 -8.37 14.91
N ARG A 445 1.01 -8.18 14.80
CA ARG A 445 2.00 -8.98 15.54
C ARG A 445 1.90 -8.74 17.06
N GLU A 446 1.73 -7.47 17.44
CA GLU A 446 1.65 -7.02 18.82
C GLU A 446 0.42 -6.11 18.98
N SER A 447 -0.09 -5.94 20.20
CA SER A 447 -1.16 -4.98 20.49
C SER A 447 -0.77 -3.57 20.05
N LEU A 448 -1.72 -2.88 19.40
CA LEU A 448 -1.54 -1.52 18.90
C LEU A 448 -1.88 -0.51 19.99
N ARG A 449 -0.98 0.43 20.26
CA ARG A 449 -1.26 1.57 21.16
C ARG A 449 -1.82 2.75 20.37
N LEU A 450 -2.99 3.24 20.75
CA LEU A 450 -3.62 4.43 20.20
C LEU A 450 -3.11 5.69 20.93
N ALA A 451 -3.35 6.86 20.32
CA ALA A 451 -2.82 8.14 20.80
C ALA A 451 -3.33 8.54 22.20
N ASP A 452 -4.49 8.05 22.61
CA ASP A 452 -5.12 8.31 23.91
C ASP A 452 -4.93 7.15 24.91
N ALA A 453 -3.84 6.40 24.77
CA ALA A 453 -3.44 5.30 25.64
C ALA A 453 -4.38 4.09 25.65
N ARG A 454 -5.41 4.05 24.79
CA ARG A 454 -6.14 2.81 24.47
C ARG A 454 -5.24 1.83 23.73
N ALA A 455 -5.54 0.54 23.83
CA ALA A 455 -4.81 -0.50 23.13
C ALA A 455 -5.74 -1.50 22.47
N LEU A 456 -5.55 -1.73 21.17
CA LEU A 456 -6.26 -2.78 20.44
C LEU A 456 -5.49 -4.10 20.56
N PRO A 457 -6.20 -5.23 20.75
CA PRO A 457 -5.58 -6.54 20.79
C PRO A 457 -4.96 -6.92 19.43
N SER A 458 -4.06 -7.91 19.43
CA SER A 458 -3.37 -8.37 18.22
C SER A 458 -4.32 -9.00 17.19
N VAL A 459 -5.46 -9.53 17.63
CA VAL A 459 -6.57 -9.93 16.77
C VAL A 459 -7.79 -9.18 17.26
N TYR A 460 -8.35 -8.32 16.42
CA TYR A 460 -9.44 -7.43 16.79
C TYR A 460 -10.61 -7.60 15.82
N TYR A 461 -11.83 -7.65 16.35
CA TYR A 461 -13.07 -7.88 15.61
C TYR A 461 -14.03 -6.67 15.63
N GLY A 462 -13.59 -5.48 16.06
CA GLY A 462 -14.43 -4.28 16.10
C GLY A 462 -14.70 -3.66 14.73
N THR A 463 -15.43 -4.41 13.90
CA THR A 463 -15.95 -4.06 12.59
C THR A 463 -17.40 -4.52 12.51
N VAL A 464 -18.29 -3.69 11.99
CA VAL A 464 -19.70 -4.07 11.76
C VAL A 464 -19.96 -4.50 10.30
N ASP A 465 -19.06 -4.13 9.39
CA ASP A 465 -19.23 -4.27 7.94
C ASP A 465 -18.48 -5.47 7.33
N ALA A 466 -17.42 -5.99 7.96
CA ALA A 466 -16.64 -7.09 7.39
C ALA A 466 -17.44 -8.39 7.20
N THR A 467 -18.32 -8.74 8.15
CA THR A 467 -19.14 -9.97 8.05
C THR A 467 -20.12 -9.96 6.87
N PRO A 468 -20.97 -8.93 6.68
CA PRO A 468 -21.83 -8.88 5.49
C PRO A 468 -21.01 -8.79 4.20
N LEU A 469 -19.90 -8.02 4.18
CA LEU A 469 -19.03 -7.94 2.99
C LEU A 469 -18.39 -9.27 2.62
N TRP A 470 -18.08 -10.13 3.59
CA TRP A 470 -17.54 -11.47 3.35
C TRP A 470 -18.54 -12.36 2.61
N ILE A 471 -19.82 -12.32 3.01
CA ILE A 471 -20.91 -13.07 2.36
C ILE A 471 -21.13 -12.55 0.93
N VAL A 472 -21.12 -11.24 0.75
CA VAL A 472 -21.26 -10.60 -0.56
C VAL A 472 -20.09 -10.98 -1.48
N LEU A 473 -18.84 -10.96 -1.00
CA LEU A 473 -17.69 -11.39 -1.79
C LEU A 473 -17.78 -12.85 -2.20
N LEU A 474 -18.23 -13.76 -1.32
CA LEU A 474 -18.42 -15.17 -1.66
C LEU A 474 -19.42 -15.34 -2.81
N HIS A 475 -20.54 -14.63 -2.73
CA HIS A 475 -21.55 -14.64 -3.78
C HIS A 475 -21.01 -14.04 -5.08
N ASP A 476 -20.37 -12.88 -5.03
CA ASP A 476 -19.83 -12.23 -6.22
C ASP A 476 -18.73 -13.09 -6.87
N ALA A 477 -17.85 -13.72 -6.08
CA ALA A 477 -16.86 -14.66 -6.58
C ALA A 477 -17.51 -15.86 -7.29
N TRP A 478 -18.58 -16.45 -6.72
CA TRP A 478 -19.37 -17.50 -7.37
C TRP A 478 -19.97 -17.02 -8.70
N ARG A 479 -20.53 -15.80 -8.74
CA ARG A 479 -21.09 -15.18 -9.95
C ARG A 479 -20.04 -14.92 -11.03
N TRP A 480 -18.80 -14.65 -10.64
CA TRP A 480 -17.65 -14.51 -11.54
C TRP A 480 -17.01 -15.85 -11.95
N GLY A 481 -17.49 -16.97 -11.40
CA GLY A 481 -17.10 -18.32 -11.78
C GLY A 481 -16.04 -18.94 -10.89
N MET A 482 -15.99 -18.57 -9.59
CA MET A 482 -15.26 -19.35 -8.59
C MET A 482 -15.80 -20.78 -8.57
N PRO A 483 -14.95 -21.82 -8.58
CA PRO A 483 -15.40 -23.20 -8.67
C PRO A 483 -16.39 -23.60 -7.56
N ALA A 484 -17.44 -24.32 -7.94
CA ALA A 484 -18.57 -24.63 -7.05
C ALA A 484 -18.13 -25.40 -5.80
N GLU A 485 -17.15 -26.28 -5.91
CA GLU A 485 -16.59 -27.02 -4.78
C GLU A 485 -15.88 -26.11 -3.76
N GLN A 486 -15.23 -25.04 -4.23
CA GLN A 486 -14.59 -24.07 -3.34
C GLN A 486 -15.62 -23.17 -2.66
N VAL A 487 -16.69 -22.80 -3.37
CA VAL A 487 -17.83 -22.07 -2.80
C VAL A 487 -18.53 -22.92 -1.74
N ALA A 488 -18.83 -24.19 -2.07
CA ALA A 488 -19.48 -25.13 -1.16
C ALA A 488 -18.70 -25.32 0.16
N ALA A 489 -17.37 -25.40 0.09
CA ALA A 489 -16.51 -25.51 1.27
C ALA A 489 -16.60 -24.30 2.23
N LEU A 490 -17.02 -23.14 1.73
CA LEU A 490 -17.16 -21.90 2.49
C LEU A 490 -18.58 -21.65 3.00
N LEU A 491 -19.57 -22.44 2.58
CA LEU A 491 -20.97 -22.27 3.00
C LEU A 491 -21.20 -22.38 4.52
N PRO A 492 -20.52 -23.25 5.29
CA PRO A 492 -20.67 -23.26 6.76
C PRO A 492 -20.30 -21.91 7.40
N HIS A 493 -19.31 -21.21 6.85
CA HIS A 493 -18.90 -19.88 7.32
C HIS A 493 -19.89 -18.80 6.88
N ALA A 494 -20.48 -18.93 5.69
CA ALA A 494 -21.56 -18.06 5.23
C ALA A 494 -22.80 -18.18 6.11
N GLU A 495 -23.21 -19.40 6.47
CA GLU A 495 -24.31 -19.67 7.39
C GLU A 495 -24.06 -19.06 8.78
N ALA A 496 -22.85 -19.20 9.32
CA ALA A 496 -22.46 -18.58 10.58
C ALA A 496 -22.47 -17.04 10.50
N GLY A 497 -21.99 -16.47 9.39
CA GLY A 497 -22.01 -15.03 9.14
C GLY A 497 -23.44 -14.48 9.01
N LEU A 498 -24.32 -15.19 8.30
CA LEU A 498 -25.74 -14.84 8.21
C LEU A 498 -26.38 -14.88 9.61
N GLU A 499 -26.14 -15.93 10.40
CA GLU A 499 -26.66 -16.00 11.76
C GLU A 499 -26.11 -14.88 12.67
N TRP A 500 -24.85 -14.45 12.47
CA TRP A 500 -24.32 -13.28 13.14
C TRP A 500 -25.14 -12.02 12.83
N LEU A 501 -25.52 -11.78 11.57
CA LEU A 501 -26.36 -10.63 11.19
C LEU A 501 -27.65 -10.57 12.02
N ALA A 502 -28.32 -11.71 12.19
CA ALA A 502 -29.63 -11.79 12.85
C ALA A 502 -29.57 -11.88 14.38
N ARG A 503 -28.44 -12.30 14.98
CA ARG A 503 -28.33 -12.51 16.43
C ARG A 503 -27.43 -11.52 17.16
N HIS A 504 -26.31 -11.17 16.54
CA HIS A 504 -25.22 -10.46 17.19
C HIS A 504 -24.99 -9.08 16.60
N GLY A 505 -25.34 -8.90 15.32
CA GLY A 505 -25.33 -7.61 14.65
C GLY A 505 -26.47 -6.68 15.09
N ASP A 506 -27.60 -7.24 15.53
CA ASP A 506 -28.76 -6.50 16.04
C ASP A 506 -28.78 -6.53 17.57
N ALA A 507 -28.18 -5.52 18.20
CA ALA A 507 -27.93 -5.52 19.64
C ALA A 507 -29.21 -5.29 20.48
N ASP A 508 -30.23 -4.62 19.93
CA ASP A 508 -31.46 -4.27 20.63
C ASP A 508 -32.75 -4.89 20.06
N GLY A 509 -32.62 -5.67 18.97
CA GLY A 509 -33.70 -6.49 18.41
C GLY A 509 -34.65 -5.72 17.49
N ASP A 510 -34.27 -4.55 16.99
CA ASP A 510 -35.11 -3.73 16.12
C ASP A 510 -35.05 -4.13 14.62
N GLY A 511 -34.13 -5.05 14.30
CA GLY A 511 -33.88 -5.59 12.97
C GLY A 511 -32.81 -4.84 12.17
N LEU A 512 -32.02 -3.96 12.80
CA LEU A 512 -30.93 -3.21 12.18
C LEU A 512 -29.58 -3.59 12.78
N LEU A 513 -28.53 -3.53 11.95
CA LEU A 513 -27.17 -3.76 12.43
C LEU A 513 -26.62 -2.54 13.15
N GLU A 514 -26.03 -2.75 14.32
CA GLU A 514 -25.49 -1.71 15.18
C GLU A 514 -24.10 -2.06 15.70
N TYR A 515 -23.37 -1.04 16.14
CA TYR A 515 -22.15 -1.23 16.91
C TYR A 515 -22.08 -0.32 18.13
N VAL A 516 -21.33 -0.79 19.12
CA VAL A 516 -20.92 -0.03 20.30
C VAL A 516 -19.63 -0.65 20.83
N ASP A 517 -18.66 0.19 21.17
CA ASP A 517 -17.51 -0.26 21.97
C ASP A 517 -17.97 -0.47 23.42
N SER A 518 -18.30 -1.71 23.74
CA SER A 518 -18.76 -2.10 25.08
C SER A 518 -17.66 -1.99 26.17
N THR A 519 -16.39 -1.88 25.78
CA THR A 519 -15.24 -1.86 26.69
C THR A 519 -14.74 -0.44 27.00
N GLY A 520 -15.07 0.52 26.14
CA GLY A 520 -14.47 1.87 26.13
C GLY A 520 -13.00 1.89 25.69
N ALA A 521 -12.44 0.75 25.27
CA ALA A 521 -11.06 0.58 24.85
C ALA A 521 -10.91 0.36 23.33
N GLY A 522 -12.00 0.07 22.62
CA GLY A 522 -12.06 -0.23 21.19
C GLY A 522 -12.17 1.01 20.29
N LEU A 523 -12.59 0.76 19.05
CA LEU A 523 -12.89 1.79 18.07
C LEU A 523 -14.26 2.39 18.32
N ALA A 524 -14.34 3.72 18.36
CA ALA A 524 -15.59 4.45 18.56
C ALA A 524 -16.58 4.26 17.39
N ASN A 525 -16.07 4.16 16.16
CA ASN A 525 -16.84 3.88 14.95
C ASN A 525 -16.30 2.61 14.29
N GLN A 526 -17.19 1.69 13.91
CA GLN A 526 -16.81 0.35 13.40
C GLN A 526 -17.17 0.12 11.92
N GLY A 527 -17.70 1.13 11.24
CA GLY A 527 -17.86 1.14 9.78
C GLY A 527 -16.59 1.60 9.07
N TRP A 528 -16.64 1.73 7.74
CA TRP A 528 -15.48 2.15 6.95
C TRP A 528 -14.93 3.54 7.33
N LYS A 529 -15.81 4.43 7.79
CA LYS A 529 -15.43 5.71 8.39
C LYS A 529 -15.15 5.54 9.90
N ASP A 530 -14.03 4.93 10.24
CA ASP A 530 -13.71 4.50 11.62
C ASP A 530 -13.08 5.57 12.54
N SER A 531 -12.85 6.79 12.05
CA SER A 531 -12.37 7.88 12.93
C SER A 531 -13.44 8.30 13.92
N GLY A 532 -13.06 8.62 15.17
CA GLY A 532 -14.02 8.90 16.25
C GLY A 532 -14.95 10.10 16.00
N ASP A 533 -14.64 10.95 15.03
CA ASP A 533 -15.41 12.13 14.68
C ASP A 533 -16.27 11.95 13.41
N SER A 534 -16.26 10.78 12.79
CA SER A 534 -16.82 10.57 11.44
C SER A 534 -18.34 10.64 11.35
N ILE A 535 -19.05 10.16 12.38
CA ILE A 535 -20.52 10.12 12.42
C ILE A 535 -21.05 11.29 13.24
N ARG A 536 -21.55 12.29 12.52
CA ARG A 536 -21.98 13.57 13.09
C ARG A 536 -23.28 14.05 12.48
N TRP A 537 -24.02 14.81 13.27
CA TRP A 537 -25.18 15.58 12.85
C TRP A 537 -24.77 16.72 11.92
N ARG A 538 -25.72 17.29 11.19
CA ARG A 538 -25.47 18.43 10.30
C ARG A 538 -24.93 19.66 11.03
N ASP A 539 -25.26 19.82 12.30
CA ASP A 539 -24.78 20.89 13.19
C ASP A 539 -23.37 20.62 13.80
N GLY A 540 -22.78 19.46 13.50
CA GLY A 540 -21.44 19.08 13.91
C GLY A 540 -21.37 18.31 15.23
N ARG A 541 -22.47 18.14 15.96
CA ARG A 541 -22.51 17.25 17.14
C ARG A 541 -22.21 15.80 16.72
N LEU A 542 -21.60 15.01 17.59
CA LEU A 542 -21.37 13.58 17.34
C LEU A 542 -22.63 12.75 17.65
N ALA A 543 -22.84 11.68 16.91
CA ALA A 543 -23.88 10.71 17.21
C ALA A 543 -23.51 9.89 18.46
N ALA A 544 -24.50 9.53 19.27
CA ALA A 544 -24.30 8.69 20.45
C ALA A 544 -24.44 7.20 20.08
N PRO A 545 -23.57 6.31 20.57
CA PRO A 545 -23.70 4.86 20.37
C PRO A 545 -24.78 4.24 21.26
N PRO A 546 -25.39 3.09 20.87
CA PRO A 546 -25.13 2.33 19.64
C PRO A 546 -25.51 3.08 18.35
N ILE A 547 -24.75 2.85 17.27
CA ILE A 547 -24.97 3.50 15.97
C ILE A 547 -25.35 2.46 14.92
N ALA A 548 -26.45 2.70 14.21
CA ALA A 548 -26.86 1.93 13.03
C ALA A 548 -26.51 2.69 11.74
N LEU A 549 -25.48 2.28 11.02
CA LEU A 549 -25.01 2.96 9.80
C LEU A 549 -25.83 2.61 8.57
N SER A 550 -26.08 3.60 7.70
CA SER A 550 -26.89 3.43 6.49
C SER A 550 -26.28 2.44 5.49
N GLU A 551 -24.98 2.55 5.25
CA GLU A 551 -24.24 1.70 4.33
C GLU A 551 -24.15 0.26 4.82
N VAL A 552 -24.07 0.06 6.14
CA VAL A 552 -24.04 -1.28 6.75
C VAL A 552 -25.38 -1.99 6.58
N GLN A 553 -26.50 -1.26 6.64
CA GLN A 553 -27.81 -1.85 6.35
C GLN A 553 -27.91 -2.28 4.88
N ALA A 554 -27.30 -1.52 3.97
CA ALA A 554 -27.23 -1.90 2.55
C ALA A 554 -26.38 -3.16 2.34
N TYR A 555 -25.22 -3.27 3.00
CA TYR A 555 -24.41 -4.48 2.95
C TYR A 555 -25.12 -5.67 3.59
N ALA A 556 -25.83 -5.48 4.70
CA ALA A 556 -26.57 -6.54 5.37
C ALA A 556 -27.73 -7.05 4.51
N TYR A 557 -28.46 -6.13 3.86
CA TYR A 557 -29.47 -6.48 2.86
C TYR A 557 -28.86 -7.26 1.69
N GLU A 558 -27.77 -6.75 1.09
CA GLU A 558 -27.08 -7.41 -0.02
C GLU A 558 -26.60 -8.81 0.39
N ALA A 559 -26.01 -8.94 1.58
CA ALA A 559 -25.54 -10.19 2.15
C ALA A 559 -26.68 -11.20 2.39
N ALA A 560 -27.84 -10.77 2.87
CA ALA A 560 -28.98 -11.66 3.09
C ALA A 560 -29.56 -12.17 1.78
N VAL A 561 -29.68 -11.31 0.75
CA VAL A 561 -30.13 -11.72 -0.59
C VAL A 561 -29.11 -12.64 -1.26
N ALA A 562 -27.83 -12.28 -1.21
CA ALA A 562 -26.72 -13.06 -1.75
C ALA A 562 -26.59 -14.43 -1.05
N GLY A 563 -26.71 -14.44 0.28
CA GLY A 563 -26.72 -15.63 1.11
C GLY A 563 -27.88 -16.54 0.77
N ALA A 564 -29.10 -16.01 0.63
CA ALA A 564 -30.26 -16.80 0.20
C ALA A 564 -30.06 -17.43 -1.18
N ALA A 565 -29.48 -16.69 -2.14
CA ALA A 565 -29.15 -17.20 -3.46
C ALA A 565 -28.14 -18.35 -3.41
N LEU A 566 -27.07 -18.22 -2.61
CA LEU A 566 -26.09 -19.28 -2.38
C LEU A 566 -26.73 -20.50 -1.72
N LEU A 567 -27.53 -20.31 -0.67
CA LEU A 567 -28.19 -21.42 0.02
C LEU A 567 -29.09 -22.21 -0.95
N ARG A 568 -29.87 -21.50 -1.77
CA ARG A 568 -30.75 -22.12 -2.77
C ARG A 568 -29.96 -22.84 -3.88
N ALA A 569 -28.87 -22.25 -4.37
CA ALA A 569 -28.07 -22.82 -5.45
C ALA A 569 -27.30 -24.09 -5.04
N PHE A 570 -27.04 -24.26 -3.74
CA PHE A 570 -26.29 -25.40 -3.19
C PHE A 570 -27.16 -26.30 -2.30
N ASP A 571 -28.48 -26.26 -2.46
CA ASP A 571 -29.46 -27.09 -1.74
C ASP A 571 -29.31 -27.05 -0.21
N ARG A 572 -28.96 -25.88 0.33
CA ARG A 572 -28.89 -25.60 1.76
C ARG A 572 -30.21 -25.02 2.28
N PRO A 573 -30.64 -25.35 3.50
CA PRO A 573 -31.90 -24.85 4.05
C PRO A 573 -31.81 -23.35 4.43
N GLY A 574 -32.96 -22.69 4.53
CA GLY A 574 -33.08 -21.36 5.15
C GLY A 574 -33.03 -20.16 4.19
N ALA A 575 -32.98 -20.36 2.87
CA ALA A 575 -32.99 -19.28 1.88
C ALA A 575 -34.19 -18.32 2.07
N ASP A 576 -35.41 -18.86 2.20
CA ASP A 576 -36.64 -18.06 2.31
C ASP A 576 -36.65 -17.16 3.58
N ARG A 577 -36.11 -17.67 4.71
CA ARG A 577 -35.93 -16.88 5.94
C ARG A 577 -35.08 -15.63 5.68
N TRP A 578 -34.00 -15.77 4.92
CA TRP A 578 -33.08 -14.66 4.65
C TRP A 578 -33.67 -13.64 3.66
N GLU A 579 -34.53 -14.08 2.74
CA GLU A 579 -35.29 -13.18 1.87
C GLU A 579 -36.33 -12.37 2.68
N GLU A 580 -37.03 -13.00 3.62
CA GLU A 580 -37.93 -12.32 4.54
C GLU A 580 -37.20 -11.35 5.48
N TRP A 581 -36.02 -11.75 5.97
CA TRP A 581 -35.16 -10.89 6.78
C TRP A 581 -34.68 -9.67 5.98
N ALA A 582 -34.22 -9.86 4.74
CA ALA A 582 -33.83 -8.77 3.85
C ALA A 582 -35.01 -7.83 3.56
N ALA A 583 -36.21 -8.36 3.33
CA ALA A 583 -37.42 -7.55 3.16
C ALA A 583 -37.74 -6.71 4.40
N THR A 584 -37.45 -7.24 5.59
CA THR A 584 -37.60 -6.52 6.87
C THR A 584 -36.60 -5.38 6.98
N VAL A 585 -35.31 -5.61 6.73
CA VAL A 585 -34.28 -4.55 6.71
C VAL A 585 -34.67 -3.44 5.74
N ARG A 586 -35.09 -3.82 4.52
CA ARG A 586 -35.53 -2.87 3.50
C ARG A 586 -36.69 -1.98 3.97
N ARG A 587 -37.67 -2.58 4.64
CA ARG A 587 -38.80 -1.85 5.21
C ARG A 587 -38.36 -0.91 6.35
N ARG A 588 -37.57 -1.41 7.31
CA ARG A 588 -37.05 -0.62 8.44
C ARG A 588 -36.21 0.55 7.97
N PHE A 589 -35.37 0.35 6.96
CA PHE A 589 -34.58 1.40 6.36
C PHE A 589 -35.47 2.52 5.81
N ARG A 590 -36.52 2.17 5.06
CA ARG A 590 -37.47 3.16 4.52
C ARG A 590 -38.28 3.89 5.59
N GLU A 591 -38.60 3.22 6.69
CA GLU A 591 -39.32 3.79 7.83
C GLU A 591 -38.44 4.78 8.64
N GLY A 592 -37.17 4.43 8.89
CA GLY A 592 -36.34 5.14 9.87
C GLY A 592 -35.26 6.08 9.31
N PHE A 593 -34.72 5.80 8.12
CA PHE A 593 -33.52 6.51 7.65
C PHE A 593 -33.79 7.74 6.80
N TRP A 594 -35.02 8.06 6.38
CA TRP A 594 -35.21 9.16 5.42
C TRP A 594 -35.42 10.52 6.08
N VAL A 595 -34.58 11.49 5.71
CA VAL A 595 -34.66 12.91 6.13
C VAL A 595 -34.81 13.82 4.93
N SER A 596 -34.91 15.14 5.15
CA SER A 596 -34.96 16.12 4.06
C SER A 596 -34.30 17.42 4.45
N ASP A 597 -33.66 18.07 3.47
CA ASP A 597 -33.13 19.42 3.58
C ASP A 597 -33.62 20.29 2.40
N ALA A 598 -33.02 21.45 2.20
CA ALA A 598 -33.37 22.37 1.12
C ALA A 598 -33.06 21.83 -0.30
N LEU A 599 -32.26 20.78 -0.43
CA LEU A 599 -31.95 20.12 -1.71
C LEU A 599 -32.82 18.87 -1.95
N GLY A 600 -33.68 18.50 -1.00
CA GLY A 600 -34.64 17.42 -1.13
C GLY A 600 -34.47 16.31 -0.11
N ARG A 601 -35.09 15.16 -0.40
CA ARG A 601 -35.13 13.98 0.46
C ARG A 601 -33.89 13.11 0.24
N TYR A 602 -33.28 12.63 1.32
CA TYR A 602 -32.10 11.75 1.29
C TYR A 602 -32.02 10.86 2.54
N PRO A 603 -31.26 9.76 2.54
CA PRO A 603 -31.05 8.94 3.72
C PRO A 603 -30.15 9.64 4.74
N ALA A 604 -30.48 9.53 6.02
CA ALA A 604 -29.60 9.80 7.14
C ALA A 604 -28.38 8.87 7.06
N VAL A 605 -27.22 9.37 7.47
CA VAL A 605 -25.99 8.57 7.48
C VAL A 605 -26.06 7.44 8.51
N ALA A 606 -26.85 7.64 9.58
CA ALA A 606 -27.02 6.67 10.65
C ALA A 606 -28.31 6.92 11.44
N LEU A 607 -28.67 5.97 12.31
CA LEU A 607 -29.49 6.20 13.50
C LEU A 607 -28.58 6.22 14.74
N ASP A 608 -28.85 7.13 15.68
CA ASP A 608 -28.17 7.19 16.98
C ASP A 608 -28.81 6.24 18.03
N ALA A 609 -28.28 6.25 19.25
CA ALA A 609 -28.78 5.46 20.38
C ALA A 609 -30.29 5.64 20.68
N ASP A 610 -30.85 6.81 20.37
CA ASP A 610 -32.27 7.12 20.56
C ASP A 610 -33.10 6.79 19.29
N LYS A 611 -32.50 6.09 18.32
CA LYS A 611 -33.02 5.79 16.98
C LYS A 611 -33.40 7.03 16.18
N ARG A 612 -32.74 8.16 16.44
CA ARG A 612 -32.97 9.39 15.69
C ARG A 612 -32.06 9.44 14.46
N PRO A 613 -32.59 9.90 13.32
CA PRO A 613 -31.83 9.96 12.08
C PRO A 613 -30.76 11.06 12.13
N VAL A 614 -29.50 10.67 11.99
CA VAL A 614 -28.34 11.56 11.91
C VAL A 614 -28.29 12.17 10.50
N ASP A 615 -28.63 13.45 10.39
CA ASP A 615 -29.05 14.12 9.15
C ASP A 615 -27.92 14.62 8.24
N SER A 616 -26.67 14.18 8.46
CA SER A 616 -25.54 14.62 7.65
C SER A 616 -25.54 14.02 6.23
N ALA A 617 -25.29 14.87 5.22
CA ALA A 617 -25.06 14.44 3.85
C ALA A 617 -23.61 13.99 3.66
N THR A 618 -23.41 12.76 3.17
CA THR A 618 -22.07 12.14 3.06
C THR A 618 -21.94 11.32 1.79
N SER A 619 -20.71 10.93 1.44
CA SER A 619 -20.45 10.00 0.34
C SER A 619 -20.92 8.57 0.61
N ALA A 620 -21.21 8.21 1.87
CA ALA A 620 -21.70 6.87 2.24
C ALA A 620 -22.96 6.46 1.47
N PHE A 621 -23.73 7.44 0.97
CA PHE A 621 -24.86 7.24 0.07
C PHE A 621 -24.51 6.41 -1.17
N GLY A 622 -23.28 6.54 -1.69
CA GLY A 622 -22.78 5.76 -2.82
C GLY A 622 -22.80 4.25 -2.58
N HIS A 623 -22.67 3.81 -1.32
CA HIS A 623 -22.65 2.40 -0.93
C HIS A 623 -24.05 1.76 -0.89
N LEU A 624 -25.12 2.55 -0.94
CA LEU A 624 -26.49 2.04 -0.97
C LEU A 624 -26.89 1.68 -2.41
N LEU A 625 -26.29 2.33 -3.39
CA LEU A 625 -26.63 2.19 -4.81
C LEU A 625 -26.19 0.83 -5.35
N GLY A 626 -27.04 0.20 -6.17
CA GLY A 626 -26.76 -1.08 -6.81
C GLY A 626 -26.89 -2.31 -5.89
N THR A 627 -27.19 -2.14 -4.60
CA THR A 627 -27.41 -3.23 -3.63
C THR A 627 -28.81 -3.86 -3.71
N GLY A 628 -29.77 -3.12 -4.28
CA GLY A 628 -31.20 -3.49 -4.30
C GLY A 628 -31.98 -3.09 -3.04
N LEU A 629 -31.33 -2.46 -2.05
CA LEU A 629 -32.01 -1.90 -0.87
C LEU A 629 -32.98 -0.78 -1.30
N LEU A 630 -32.50 0.12 -2.16
CA LEU A 630 -33.25 1.24 -2.72
C LEU A 630 -33.97 0.83 -4.00
N ASP A 631 -35.15 1.40 -4.22
CA ASP A 631 -35.78 1.35 -5.54
C ASP A 631 -35.15 2.38 -6.50
N HIS A 632 -35.64 2.42 -7.75
CA HIS A 632 -35.09 3.30 -8.77
C HIS A 632 -35.34 4.79 -8.49
N GLU A 633 -36.49 5.15 -7.92
CA GLU A 633 -36.82 6.55 -7.58
C GLU A 633 -35.96 7.03 -6.41
N GLU A 634 -35.82 6.19 -5.39
CA GLU A 634 -34.91 6.42 -4.25
C GLU A 634 -33.47 6.55 -4.73
N SER A 635 -33.02 5.69 -5.66
CA SER A 635 -31.68 5.77 -6.24
C SER A 635 -31.46 7.05 -7.05
N ALA A 636 -32.48 7.55 -7.76
CA ALA A 636 -32.41 8.80 -8.50
C ALA A 636 -32.17 10.02 -7.59
N LEU A 637 -32.77 10.03 -6.39
CA LEU A 637 -32.52 11.08 -5.39
C LEU A 637 -31.05 11.11 -4.95
N LEU A 638 -30.47 9.94 -4.67
CA LEU A 638 -29.05 9.84 -4.30
C LEU A 638 -28.13 10.19 -5.47
N ALA A 639 -28.46 9.75 -6.68
CA ALA A 639 -27.69 10.09 -7.88
C ALA A 639 -27.60 11.61 -8.08
N ALA A 640 -28.72 12.32 -7.95
CA ALA A 640 -28.74 13.77 -7.99
C ALA A 640 -27.95 14.41 -6.84
N ARG A 641 -28.03 13.86 -5.62
CA ARG A 641 -27.32 14.42 -4.46
C ARG A 641 -25.80 14.22 -4.53
N LEU A 642 -25.34 13.04 -4.95
CA LEU A 642 -23.92 12.73 -5.08
C LEU A 642 -23.24 13.55 -6.18
N ALA A 643 -23.94 13.83 -7.28
CA ALA A 643 -23.47 14.71 -8.36
C ALA A 643 -23.53 16.20 -7.99
N GLY A 644 -24.06 16.55 -6.80
CA GLY A 644 -24.13 17.92 -6.33
C GLY A 644 -22.76 18.48 -5.94
N PRO A 645 -22.49 19.78 -6.15
CA PRO A 645 -21.18 20.40 -5.89
C PRO A 645 -20.82 20.51 -4.41
N ASP A 646 -21.72 20.11 -3.52
CA ASP A 646 -21.45 20.02 -2.09
C ASP A 646 -20.75 18.71 -1.70
N LEU A 647 -20.93 17.64 -2.48
CA LEU A 647 -20.23 16.36 -2.34
C LEU A 647 -19.20 16.16 -3.45
N ASP A 648 -19.56 16.34 -4.72
CA ASP A 648 -18.61 16.26 -5.83
C ASP A 648 -17.60 17.40 -5.77
N SER A 649 -16.32 17.05 -5.70
CA SER A 649 -15.21 18.01 -5.70
C SER A 649 -14.65 18.34 -7.07
N GLY A 650 -15.07 17.63 -8.12
CA GLY A 650 -14.40 17.63 -9.41
C GLY A 650 -13.21 16.66 -9.47
N PHE A 651 -12.70 16.23 -8.31
CA PHE A 651 -11.71 15.16 -8.19
C PHE A 651 -12.29 13.87 -7.58
N GLY A 652 -13.58 13.83 -7.24
CA GLY A 652 -14.24 12.72 -6.56
C GLY A 652 -15.12 13.20 -5.40
N LEU A 653 -15.72 12.27 -4.66
CA LEU A 653 -16.68 12.57 -3.60
C LEU A 653 -15.99 12.97 -2.29
N ARG A 654 -16.43 14.10 -1.72
CA ARG A 654 -16.12 14.47 -0.33
C ARG A 654 -16.86 13.53 0.62
N THR A 655 -16.15 13.07 1.64
CA THR A 655 -16.71 12.21 2.71
C THR A 655 -17.80 12.85 3.55
N LEU A 656 -17.89 14.18 3.54
CA LEU A 656 -18.91 14.99 4.19
C LEU A 656 -19.22 16.21 3.32
N SER A 657 -20.50 16.56 3.19
CA SER A 657 -20.92 17.74 2.46
C SER A 657 -20.29 19.01 3.04
N ARG A 658 -19.80 19.91 2.17
CA ARG A 658 -19.31 21.24 2.58
C ARG A 658 -20.36 22.15 3.21
N ARG A 659 -21.64 21.75 3.16
CA ARG A 659 -22.75 22.47 3.80
C ARG A 659 -22.95 22.08 5.27
N ASN A 660 -22.24 21.06 5.74
CA ASN A 660 -22.36 20.55 7.10
C ASN A 660 -21.33 21.19 8.01
N ALA A 661 -21.73 21.46 9.25
CA ALA A 661 -20.78 21.89 10.26
C ALA A 661 -19.77 20.78 10.54
N GLY A 662 -18.52 21.17 10.77
CA GLY A 662 -17.40 20.25 10.92
C GLY A 662 -16.82 19.72 9.60
N PHE A 663 -17.32 20.15 8.43
CA PHE A 663 -16.61 19.92 7.17
C PHE A 663 -15.19 20.48 7.25
N ASN A 664 -14.22 19.63 6.92
CA ASN A 664 -12.82 20.00 6.76
C ASN A 664 -12.29 19.31 5.50
N PRO A 665 -11.85 20.05 4.46
CA PRO A 665 -11.33 19.45 3.24
C PRO A 665 -10.08 18.57 3.47
N LEU A 666 -9.37 18.77 4.59
CA LEU A 666 -8.24 17.96 5.05
C LEU A 666 -8.61 17.04 6.23
N GLY A 667 -9.90 16.85 6.51
CA GLY A 667 -10.38 15.97 7.56
C GLY A 667 -10.47 14.52 7.09
N TYR A 668 -9.95 13.57 7.89
CA TYR A 668 -9.78 12.17 7.49
C TYR A 668 -11.06 11.52 6.95
N HIS A 669 -12.17 11.60 7.67
CA HIS A 669 -13.51 11.11 7.22
C HIS A 669 -14.57 12.22 7.14
N VAL A 670 -14.14 13.49 7.15
CA VAL A 670 -15.03 14.64 7.37
C VAL A 670 -14.84 15.75 6.32
N GLY A 671 -14.38 15.36 5.13
CA GLY A 671 -14.34 16.24 3.96
C GLY A 671 -13.26 15.92 2.93
N SER A 672 -12.30 15.04 3.24
CA SER A 672 -11.38 14.47 2.25
C SER A 672 -12.10 13.63 1.19
N VAL A 673 -11.40 13.32 0.11
CA VAL A 673 -11.85 12.45 -0.98
C VAL A 673 -11.08 11.13 -0.92
N TRP A 674 -11.81 10.02 -0.96
CA TRP A 674 -11.26 8.66 -0.96
C TRP A 674 -11.51 8.01 -2.33
N PRO A 675 -10.45 7.52 -3.03
CA PRO A 675 -10.63 6.89 -4.35
C PRO A 675 -11.57 5.69 -4.34
N HIS A 676 -11.46 4.81 -3.34
CA HIS A 676 -12.29 3.61 -3.26
C HIS A 676 -13.77 3.94 -3.07
N ASP A 677 -14.07 4.88 -2.18
CA ASP A 677 -15.43 5.35 -1.86
C ASP A 677 -16.09 5.97 -3.10
N THR A 678 -15.35 6.79 -3.84
CA THR A 678 -15.84 7.35 -5.11
C THR A 678 -16.05 6.25 -6.16
N ALA A 679 -15.14 5.27 -6.26
CA ALA A 679 -15.28 4.17 -7.21
C ALA A 679 -16.48 3.27 -6.89
N ILE A 680 -16.78 3.02 -5.61
CA ILE A 680 -17.98 2.29 -5.18
C ILE A 680 -19.23 3.06 -5.58
N ALA A 681 -19.29 4.37 -5.33
CA ALA A 681 -20.40 5.21 -5.76
C ALA A 681 -20.59 5.19 -7.29
N VAL A 682 -19.50 5.34 -8.07
CA VAL A 682 -19.52 5.26 -9.53
C VAL A 682 -20.08 3.91 -10.00
N HIS A 683 -19.60 2.80 -9.43
CA HIS A 683 -20.07 1.47 -9.78
C HIS A 683 -21.55 1.28 -9.41
N GLY A 684 -21.97 1.73 -8.24
CA GLY A 684 -23.36 1.69 -7.78
C GLY A 684 -24.29 2.51 -8.67
N LEU A 685 -23.87 3.71 -9.07
CA LEU A 685 -24.62 4.58 -10.00
C LEU A 685 -24.83 3.91 -11.35
N VAL A 686 -23.78 3.34 -11.95
CA VAL A 686 -23.89 2.59 -13.22
C VAL A 686 -24.84 1.41 -13.07
N ARG A 687 -24.70 0.60 -12.01
CA ARG A 687 -25.60 -0.54 -11.74
C ARG A 687 -27.05 -0.13 -11.51
N ALA A 688 -27.29 1.06 -10.94
CA ALA A 688 -28.62 1.59 -10.69
C ALA A 688 -29.24 2.33 -11.90
N GLY A 689 -28.49 2.47 -13.00
CA GLY A 689 -28.98 3.10 -14.25
C GLY A 689 -28.71 4.60 -14.37
N PHE A 690 -27.68 5.12 -13.68
CA PHE A 690 -27.32 6.55 -13.65
C PHE A 690 -25.89 6.82 -14.16
N PRO A 691 -25.54 6.41 -15.41
CA PRO A 691 -24.20 6.59 -15.94
C PRO A 691 -23.81 8.07 -16.12
N GLU A 692 -24.78 8.96 -16.40
CA GLU A 692 -24.54 10.39 -16.58
C GLU A 692 -23.99 11.05 -15.31
N GLN A 693 -24.46 10.62 -14.14
CA GLN A 693 -23.97 11.09 -12.83
C GLN A 693 -22.66 10.41 -12.43
N ALA A 694 -22.42 9.17 -12.90
CA ALA A 694 -21.21 8.41 -12.60
C ALA A 694 -19.97 8.95 -13.34
N VAL A 695 -20.16 9.39 -14.59
CA VAL A 695 -19.06 9.79 -15.49
C VAL A 695 -18.20 10.94 -14.93
N PRO A 696 -18.75 12.07 -14.45
CA PRO A 696 -17.95 13.16 -13.88
C PRO A 696 -17.08 12.71 -12.71
N LEU A 697 -17.63 11.91 -11.79
CA LEU A 697 -16.91 11.39 -10.62
C LEU A 697 -15.75 10.48 -11.05
N ALA A 698 -15.98 9.57 -12.01
CA ALA A 698 -14.93 8.70 -12.56
C ALA A 698 -13.80 9.50 -13.21
N ARG A 699 -14.14 10.50 -14.03
CA ARG A 699 -13.18 11.41 -14.66
C ARG A 699 -12.39 12.20 -13.62
N GLY A 700 -13.05 12.64 -12.54
CA GLY A 700 -12.40 13.37 -11.45
C GLY A 700 -11.30 12.55 -10.78
N VAL A 701 -11.56 11.28 -10.46
CA VAL A 701 -10.56 10.39 -9.85
C VAL A 701 -9.41 10.10 -10.83
N VAL A 702 -9.70 9.89 -12.12
CA VAL A 702 -8.66 9.71 -13.14
C VAL A 702 -7.82 10.97 -13.31
N ALA A 703 -8.43 12.16 -13.28
CA ALA A 703 -7.73 13.45 -13.35
C ALA A 703 -6.84 13.67 -12.12
N ALA A 704 -7.35 13.37 -10.92
CA ALA A 704 -6.62 13.44 -9.65
C ALA A 704 -5.32 12.63 -9.69
N SER A 705 -5.32 11.48 -10.37
CA SER A 705 -4.14 10.61 -10.45
C SER A 705 -2.89 11.28 -11.03
N ALA A 706 -3.05 12.31 -11.88
CA ALA A 706 -1.93 13.05 -12.46
C ALA A 706 -1.11 13.81 -11.39
N GLY A 707 -1.77 14.33 -10.34
CA GLY A 707 -1.12 14.98 -9.20
C GLY A 707 -0.35 14.02 -8.28
N PHE A 708 -0.55 12.71 -8.45
CA PHE A 708 0.04 11.67 -7.62
C PHE A 708 0.84 10.64 -8.43
N GLU A 709 1.43 11.02 -9.57
CA GLU A 709 2.24 10.13 -10.42
C GLU A 709 1.53 8.81 -10.79
N ALA A 710 0.23 8.88 -11.02
CA ALA A 710 -0.67 7.75 -11.24
C ALA A 710 -0.78 6.74 -10.08
N ARG A 711 -0.28 7.09 -8.89
CA ARG A 711 -0.35 6.31 -7.65
C ARG A 711 -1.24 7.04 -6.64
N LEU A 712 -2.55 6.85 -6.77
CA LEU A 712 -3.53 7.48 -5.87
C LEU A 712 -3.25 7.09 -4.41
N PRO A 713 -3.22 8.05 -3.47
CA PRO A 713 -3.09 7.76 -2.05
C PRO A 713 -4.40 7.18 -1.49
N GLU A 714 -4.35 6.77 -0.23
CA GLU A 714 -5.51 6.41 0.59
C GLU A 714 -6.63 7.48 0.51
N LEU A 715 -6.26 8.76 0.63
CA LEU A 715 -7.15 9.91 0.54
C LEU A 715 -6.39 11.18 0.14
N TYR A 716 -7.10 12.19 -0.34
CA TYR A 716 -6.57 13.54 -0.63
C TYR A 716 -7.58 14.64 -0.28
N ALA A 717 -7.14 15.90 -0.34
CA ALA A 717 -7.92 17.03 0.08
C ALA A 717 -9.14 17.29 -0.82
N GLY A 718 -10.27 17.62 -0.20
CA GLY A 718 -11.54 17.90 -0.89
C GLY A 718 -11.79 19.39 -1.23
N HIS A 719 -10.78 20.22 -1.49
CA HIS A 719 -10.99 21.65 -1.82
C HIS A 719 -11.85 21.82 -3.08
N GLY A 720 -11.54 21.03 -4.09
CA GLY A 720 -12.20 20.96 -5.39
C GLY A 720 -11.47 21.72 -6.50
N ASP A 721 -11.91 21.49 -7.73
CA ASP A 721 -11.28 21.97 -8.98
C ASP A 721 -11.24 23.50 -9.16
N GLY A 722 -12.15 24.24 -8.51
CA GLY A 722 -12.15 25.71 -8.55
C GLY A 722 -11.09 26.39 -7.67
N TYR A 723 -10.39 25.62 -6.82
CA TYR A 723 -9.32 26.12 -5.96
C TYR A 723 -7.93 25.70 -6.44
N ASP A 724 -7.79 24.43 -6.85
CA ASP A 724 -6.50 23.84 -7.21
C ASP A 724 -6.57 23.18 -8.60
N GLU A 725 -5.55 23.37 -9.44
CA GLU A 725 -5.41 22.65 -10.73
C GLU A 725 -5.18 21.14 -10.54
N ALA A 726 -4.77 20.73 -9.34
CA ALA A 726 -4.59 19.34 -8.92
C ALA A 726 -4.94 19.19 -7.43
N PRO A 727 -5.46 18.03 -6.99
CA PRO A 727 -5.85 17.85 -5.59
C PRO A 727 -4.64 17.96 -4.64
N ALA A 728 -4.82 18.69 -3.54
CA ALA A 728 -3.83 18.76 -2.48
C ALA A 728 -3.65 17.40 -1.78
N PRO A 729 -2.41 16.97 -1.48
CA PRO A 729 -2.17 15.71 -0.78
C PRO A 729 -2.69 15.76 0.66
N TYR A 730 -3.29 14.66 1.15
CA TYR A 730 -3.54 14.52 2.57
C TYR A 730 -2.22 14.24 3.31
N PRO A 731 -1.92 14.92 4.42
CA PRO A 731 -0.58 14.91 4.98
C PRO A 731 -0.05 13.55 5.40
N ALA A 732 -0.87 12.63 5.90
CA ALA A 732 -0.41 11.37 6.51
C ALA A 732 -0.91 10.09 5.80
N ALA A 733 -1.39 10.22 4.55
CA ALA A 733 -2.06 9.15 3.82
C ALA A 733 -1.11 7.98 3.47
N CYS A 734 -1.63 6.75 3.48
CA CYS A 734 -0.92 5.62 2.88
C CYS A 734 -0.79 5.81 1.36
N ARG A 735 0.37 5.46 0.79
CA ARG A 735 0.64 5.52 -0.66
C ARG A 735 1.73 4.49 -0.98
N PRO A 736 1.38 3.27 -1.40
CA PRO A 736 0.07 2.84 -1.89
C PRO A 736 -0.87 2.37 -0.78
N GLN A 737 -2.14 2.27 -1.14
CA GLN A 737 -3.19 1.65 -0.36
C GLN A 737 -3.99 0.71 -1.29
N ALA A 738 -4.35 -0.49 -0.82
CA ALA A 738 -4.96 -1.55 -1.62
C ALA A 738 -6.35 -1.21 -2.19
N TRP A 739 -7.32 -0.73 -1.41
CA TRP A 739 -8.62 -0.30 -1.94
C TRP A 739 -8.51 0.87 -2.93
N SER A 740 -7.53 1.77 -2.75
CA SER A 740 -7.35 2.94 -3.61
C SER A 740 -6.71 2.54 -4.93
N ALA A 741 -5.81 1.56 -4.90
CA ALA A 741 -5.26 0.95 -6.11
C ALA A 741 -6.34 0.10 -6.82
N ALA A 742 -7.09 -0.73 -6.09
CA ALA A 742 -8.16 -1.56 -6.63
C ALA A 742 -9.32 -0.75 -7.22
N ALA A 743 -9.55 0.47 -6.73
CA ALA A 743 -10.52 1.42 -7.27
C ALA A 743 -10.32 1.66 -8.77
N SER A 744 -9.08 1.62 -9.27
CA SER A 744 -8.79 1.77 -10.70
C SER A 744 -9.43 0.67 -11.57
N VAL A 745 -9.50 -0.55 -11.06
CA VAL A 745 -10.14 -1.70 -11.73
C VAL A 745 -11.65 -1.62 -11.59
N LEU A 746 -12.17 -1.14 -10.44
CA LEU A 746 -13.60 -0.92 -10.28
C LEU A 746 -14.13 0.19 -11.19
N LEU A 747 -13.36 1.28 -11.39
CA LEU A 747 -13.67 2.33 -12.37
C LEU A 747 -13.67 1.78 -13.79
N LEU A 748 -12.72 0.90 -14.14
CA LEU A 748 -12.70 0.21 -15.43
C LEU A 748 -13.93 -0.69 -15.62
N GLN A 749 -14.29 -1.46 -14.59
CA GLN A 749 -15.47 -2.32 -14.59
C GLN A 749 -16.75 -1.50 -14.77
N ALA A 750 -16.87 -0.38 -14.06
CA ALA A 750 -18.01 0.53 -14.16
C ALA A 750 -18.08 1.21 -15.53
N ALA A 751 -16.95 1.64 -16.10
CA ALA A 751 -16.90 2.21 -17.44
C ALA A 751 -17.44 1.21 -18.48
N LEU A 752 -17.02 -0.05 -18.43
CA LEU A 752 -17.47 -1.11 -19.33
C LEU A 752 -18.87 -1.66 -19.01
N GLY A 753 -19.48 -1.26 -17.88
CA GLY A 753 -20.74 -1.85 -17.38
C GLY A 753 -20.66 -3.38 -17.22
N LEU A 754 -19.50 -3.88 -16.79
CA LEU A 754 -19.19 -5.31 -16.80
C LEU A 754 -19.80 -6.03 -15.58
N ALA A 755 -20.66 -7.02 -15.84
CA ALA A 755 -21.28 -7.86 -14.80
C ALA A 755 -21.38 -9.33 -15.23
N ALA A 756 -20.84 -10.23 -14.40
CA ALA A 756 -20.84 -11.66 -14.65
C ALA A 756 -21.97 -12.40 -13.93
N ASP A 757 -22.53 -13.41 -14.61
CA ASP A 757 -23.44 -14.42 -14.09
C ASP A 757 -23.04 -15.78 -14.66
N VAL A 758 -21.89 -16.29 -14.24
CA VAL A 758 -21.41 -17.59 -14.71
C VAL A 758 -22.40 -18.73 -14.40
N PRO A 759 -23.00 -18.83 -13.19
CA PRO A 759 -24.00 -19.86 -12.90
C PRO A 759 -25.25 -19.78 -13.79
N GLY A 760 -25.69 -18.56 -14.15
CA GLY A 760 -26.79 -18.30 -15.06
C GLY A 760 -26.40 -18.27 -16.54
N GLY A 761 -25.11 -18.47 -16.87
CA GLY A 761 -24.58 -18.49 -18.22
C GLY A 761 -24.59 -17.13 -18.93
N ARG A 762 -24.42 -16.00 -18.24
CA ARG A 762 -24.48 -14.65 -18.82
C ARG A 762 -23.28 -13.78 -18.48
N LEU A 763 -22.94 -12.88 -19.39
CA LEU A 763 -22.00 -11.78 -19.21
C LEU A 763 -22.61 -10.52 -19.79
N ARG A 764 -22.89 -9.53 -18.96
CA ARG A 764 -23.36 -8.21 -19.41
C ARG A 764 -22.17 -7.27 -19.61
N VAL A 765 -22.18 -6.57 -20.74
CA VAL A 765 -21.26 -5.47 -21.06
C VAL A 765 -22.12 -4.31 -21.52
N ASP A 766 -22.15 -3.23 -20.74
CA ASP A 766 -22.99 -2.06 -20.97
C ASP A 766 -22.13 -0.79 -20.87
N PRO A 767 -21.45 -0.39 -21.96
CA PRO A 767 -20.43 0.65 -21.92
C PRO A 767 -21.01 2.08 -21.88
N ALA A 768 -22.21 2.27 -21.33
CA ALA A 768 -22.87 3.58 -21.27
C ALA A 768 -22.03 4.65 -20.55
N ALA A 769 -21.18 4.25 -19.60
CA ALA A 769 -20.22 5.14 -18.92
C ALA A 769 -18.84 5.21 -19.62
N ALA A 770 -18.59 4.39 -20.65
CA ALA A 770 -17.28 4.27 -21.29
C ALA A 770 -16.97 5.42 -22.24
N GLY A 771 -17.97 6.16 -22.73
CA GLY A 771 -17.77 7.30 -23.64
C GLY A 771 -16.80 8.36 -23.10
N ALA A 772 -16.62 8.43 -21.77
CA ALA A 772 -15.64 9.30 -21.11
C ALA A 772 -14.17 8.91 -21.37
N PHE A 773 -13.93 7.64 -21.71
CA PHE A 773 -12.61 7.03 -21.87
C PHE A 773 -12.40 6.37 -23.25
N GLY A 774 -13.45 6.31 -24.06
CA GLY A 774 -13.48 5.73 -25.40
C GLY A 774 -12.79 6.57 -26.48
N PRO A 775 -12.25 5.96 -27.56
CA PRO A 775 -12.12 4.51 -27.77
C PRO A 775 -11.23 3.85 -26.71
N LEU A 776 -11.55 2.60 -26.36
CA LEU A 776 -10.95 1.88 -25.23
C LEU A 776 -10.79 0.39 -25.58
N THR A 777 -9.56 -0.11 -25.58
CA THR A 777 -9.29 -1.55 -25.67
C THR A 777 -8.73 -2.07 -24.35
N VAL A 778 -9.29 -3.16 -23.85
CA VAL A 778 -8.87 -3.83 -22.62
C VAL A 778 -8.67 -5.31 -22.88
N SER A 779 -7.53 -5.84 -22.44
CA SER A 779 -7.23 -7.28 -22.45
C SER A 779 -6.60 -7.70 -21.12
N GLY A 780 -6.57 -9.00 -20.85
CA GLY A 780 -6.07 -9.56 -19.58
C GLY A 780 -7.13 -9.59 -18.46
N LEU A 781 -8.41 -9.39 -18.80
CA LEU A 781 -9.52 -9.66 -17.89
C LEU A 781 -9.83 -11.16 -17.88
N ARG A 782 -10.61 -11.63 -16.91
CA ARG A 782 -11.04 -13.03 -16.81
C ARG A 782 -12.49 -13.15 -16.35
N VAL A 783 -13.14 -14.22 -16.80
CA VAL A 783 -14.47 -14.66 -16.33
C VAL A 783 -14.54 -16.18 -16.44
N ALA A 784 -15.12 -16.87 -15.45
CA ALA A 784 -15.16 -18.33 -15.40
C ALA A 784 -13.78 -19.00 -15.57
N GLY A 785 -12.71 -18.35 -15.06
CA GLY A 785 -11.33 -18.82 -15.20
C GLY A 785 -10.73 -18.69 -16.60
N ALA A 786 -11.46 -18.16 -17.59
CA ALA A 786 -10.98 -17.98 -18.96
C ALA A 786 -10.73 -16.51 -19.32
N PRO A 787 -9.89 -16.21 -20.32
CA PRO A 787 -9.61 -14.83 -20.75
C PRO A 787 -10.86 -14.09 -21.24
N LEU A 788 -10.90 -12.78 -20.99
CA LEU A 788 -11.90 -11.83 -21.44
C LEU A 788 -11.18 -10.59 -21.99
N SER A 789 -11.64 -10.07 -23.13
CA SER A 789 -11.23 -8.78 -23.66
C SER A 789 -12.43 -7.99 -24.18
N VAL A 790 -12.33 -6.67 -24.10
CA VAL A 790 -13.37 -5.74 -24.55
C VAL A 790 -12.72 -4.64 -25.38
N ARG A 791 -13.29 -4.37 -26.56
CA ARG A 791 -12.89 -3.27 -27.45
C ARG A 791 -14.09 -2.36 -27.63
N LEU A 792 -13.93 -1.10 -27.26
CA LEU A 792 -14.86 -0.02 -27.52
C LEU A 792 -14.31 0.84 -28.65
N ASP A 793 -15.05 0.98 -29.74
CA ASP A 793 -14.69 1.88 -30.83
C ASP A 793 -15.04 3.35 -30.49
N ALA A 794 -14.78 4.25 -31.44
CA ALA A 794 -15.04 5.68 -31.26
C ALA A 794 -16.53 6.03 -31.25
N ASP A 795 -17.39 5.15 -31.79
CA ASP A 795 -18.84 5.32 -31.82
C ASP A 795 -19.52 4.73 -30.57
N GLY A 796 -18.74 4.15 -29.65
CA GLY A 796 -19.21 3.55 -28.41
C GLY A 796 -19.76 2.14 -28.59
N ARG A 797 -19.50 1.47 -29.72
CA ARG A 797 -19.85 0.06 -29.90
C ARG A 797 -18.82 -0.82 -29.21
N ALA A 798 -19.31 -1.76 -28.39
CA ALA A 798 -18.47 -2.72 -27.70
C ALA A 798 -18.43 -4.05 -28.46
N GLU A 799 -17.22 -4.53 -28.70
CA GLU A 799 -16.91 -5.88 -29.13
C GLU A 799 -16.25 -6.64 -27.98
N VAL A 800 -16.67 -7.90 -27.78
CA VAL A 800 -16.25 -8.71 -26.63
C VAL A 800 -15.75 -10.07 -27.10
N SER A 801 -14.53 -10.44 -26.67
CA SER A 801 -14.06 -11.83 -26.73
C SER A 801 -14.21 -12.46 -25.35
N ALA A 802 -15.07 -13.46 -25.25
CA ALA A 802 -15.43 -14.13 -24.00
C ALA A 802 -15.45 -15.66 -24.19
N PRO A 803 -15.27 -16.46 -23.14
CA PRO A 803 -15.28 -17.92 -23.23
C PRO A 803 -16.61 -18.47 -23.79
N PRO A 804 -16.57 -19.62 -24.49
CA PRO A 804 -17.78 -20.29 -24.94
C PRO A 804 -18.68 -20.67 -23.75
N GLY A 805 -19.99 -20.69 -23.96
CA GLY A 805 -20.98 -21.06 -22.93
C GLY A 805 -21.59 -19.90 -22.12
N LEU A 806 -21.05 -18.68 -22.24
CA LEU A 806 -21.71 -17.47 -21.72
C LEU A 806 -22.47 -16.75 -22.84
N VAL A 807 -23.68 -16.28 -22.56
CA VAL A 807 -24.42 -15.35 -23.43
C VAL A 807 -23.92 -13.93 -23.12
N VAL A 808 -23.40 -13.23 -24.12
CA VAL A 808 -22.98 -11.83 -23.99
C VAL A 808 -24.17 -10.92 -24.27
N GLU A 809 -24.49 -10.03 -23.33
CA GLU A 809 -25.59 -9.06 -23.42
C GLU A 809 -25.02 -7.63 -23.50
N GLY A 810 -25.56 -6.80 -24.40
CA GLY A 810 -25.19 -5.38 -24.51
C GLY A 810 -23.95 -5.06 -25.38
N ALA A 811 -23.33 -6.08 -25.99
CA ALA A 811 -22.17 -5.93 -26.87
C ALA A 811 -22.15 -6.99 -27.99
N ASP A 812 -21.44 -6.69 -29.07
CA ASP A 812 -21.21 -7.62 -30.16
C ASP A 812 -20.15 -8.67 -29.75
N ARG A 813 -20.44 -9.95 -29.93
CA ARG A 813 -19.49 -11.02 -29.62
C ARG A 813 -18.56 -11.26 -30.80
N LEU A 814 -17.25 -11.25 -30.54
CA LEU A 814 -16.26 -11.75 -31.49
C LEU A 814 -16.15 -13.28 -31.33
N ASP A 815 -16.32 -14.02 -32.42
CA ASP A 815 -16.04 -15.45 -32.41
C ASP A 815 -14.54 -15.67 -32.11
N PRO A 816 -14.20 -16.63 -31.24
CA PRO A 816 -12.84 -16.83 -30.74
C PRO A 816 -11.83 -17.26 -31.80
#